data_AF-A0AAD4F6H0-F1
#
_entry.id   AF-A0AAD4F6H0-F1
#
_cell.length_a   1.000
_cell.length_b   1.000
_cell.length_c   1.000
_cell.angle_alpha   90.00
_cell.angle_beta   90.00
_cell.angle_gamma   90.00
#
_symmetry.space_group_name_H-M   'P 1'
#
loop_
_entity.id
_entity.type
_entity.pdbx_description
1 polymer ?
#
loop_
_entity_poly.entity_id
_entity_poly.type
_entity_poly.pdbx_seq_one_letter_code
_entity_poly.pdbx_strand_id
1 'polypeptide(L)'
;MLRTELQESDGQHQRLAALVDRLSAVDGLQGHQVAYLQELRGSMESPAAPKRLLACLVNFALTLIYLQRAERLAEYGRDLPKRWSDLQRELSNPGNHDNPDWDPLEHPENLLLEIEQGILIRPVQNEIATKMRSPPENESAVMQLNMGEGKSSVIVPLVAAALADGARLVRVVVAKPQASQMMHMLISRLGALIDRRVFYLPISRSIRLSKKDIKTIRVILDTCISERGVLLVQPEHLLSFKLMGIDRSWTGDGDVMNPLGRKITQLYRDFERDSRDIVDESDENFNVKFELIYTIGAQEAVDMGSDRWILIQELLDLTVTVVRRLMAAEAPVACMSGGLLFEDHGAGRVPVIRVLEDPAGRQLVMTLATEAVLNYILLDGVAEEDIRTVEKADIFSTPITRSALLLLRGLLAKGVLLFTLGPKRFRVNYGLAPDRQPPTMLAVPYRAKDMPSPRSEFSHPDVVIVLTCLSYYYRGLADAELYTCLDVLKNSDQADEEYGRWAAACPDLPSSFHHFSSINVKDRAQCEGKVFPKLRFAKPVADFYLAKVVFPREMKQFPFKLSASGWDLAKPKAQPLTGFSGTNDSKGVLPLSVKALNLQPQTNAAVLSTLLRENNTVLELGDGGGSQVSALTEDMLLGALEKSEQAMQVILDVGAQVIESSNFQMAKKLLQSASNGTKAVIFFNDQDELSVLTRNGVVESFLTSPYATNTGDCLVFLDQAHTRGTDLKLPDHYRAAVTLGPGVTKDTLVQACMRMRKLGEGQWVTFIVSPEMQKRIQGICKITDGRPLVVQDGKRHLHQEEVWKEVERTGGFSPATLESYLEPEAMSLDQRYRPRPAADRDTELAEGMAGMSLGTQLRPQVAFQHSSQLAAIEAKLAAFKNSTRTAPSSTLQEEQERELAPEIEEERHHSRPLPRSALPHDVHPELKSFIITGRILPHSTTFLRPFAALSDTTAAHLFKSPLSSFPSDLHVTRDFVRTVDATGPGYSSDAYQRGVQWVVTTGVHDDGGGGRVRNMVIVSPAEASWIKCVLDRTEDGDDEPPASFPATLHAYLPRSSLAFCSMDDLTTYTVPDVPAGWTAPRELVMQLNLFAGQLYLPSYGEYVRLCRYLGLAYAENAGEEAVAMDGFVGGGGMRSAV
;
A
#
# COMPACT_ATOMS: atom_id res chain seq x y z
N MET A 1 46.24 31.57 -37.30
CA MET A 1 46.78 30.63 -38.30
C MET A 1 45.77 29.52 -38.58
N LEU A 2 45.46 28.60 -37.65
CA LEU A 2 44.46 27.52 -37.84
C LEU A 2 43.06 28.01 -38.28
N ARG A 3 42.58 29.14 -37.76
CA ARG A 3 41.30 29.76 -38.13
C ARG A 3 41.27 30.34 -39.55
N THR A 4 42.43 30.74 -40.06
CA THR A 4 42.58 31.42 -41.36
C THR A 4 42.64 30.41 -42.51
N GLU A 5 43.00 29.15 -42.22
CA GLU A 5 43.10 28.08 -43.22
C GLU A 5 41.78 27.31 -43.45
N LEU A 6 40.76 27.52 -42.61
CA LEU A 6 39.47 26.80 -42.65
C LEU A 6 38.37 27.48 -43.50
N GLN A 7 38.60 28.69 -44.03
CA GLN A 7 37.56 29.50 -44.70
C GLN A 7 37.55 29.42 -46.24
N GLU A 8 38.47 28.72 -46.90
CA GLU A 8 38.49 28.60 -48.37
C GLU A 8 38.13 27.18 -48.84
N SER A 9 37.11 27.07 -49.70
CA SER A 9 36.52 25.80 -50.17
C SER A 9 37.39 25.04 -51.18
N ASP A 10 37.02 23.77 -51.39
CA ASP A 10 37.46 22.82 -52.44
C ASP A 10 38.65 21.88 -52.16
N GLY A 11 39.07 21.69 -50.90
CA GLY A 11 40.16 20.74 -50.59
C GLY A 11 40.10 20.02 -49.24
N GLN A 12 38.90 19.77 -48.70
CA GLN A 12 38.74 19.38 -47.28
C GLN A 12 39.31 17.99 -46.92
N HIS A 13 39.28 16.99 -47.81
CA HIS A 13 39.71 15.63 -47.46
C HIS A 13 41.23 15.44 -47.36
N GLN A 14 42.01 15.97 -48.32
CA GLN A 14 43.47 15.85 -48.29
C GLN A 14 44.12 16.70 -47.20
N ARG A 15 43.53 17.84 -46.85
CA ARG A 15 44.02 18.71 -45.77
C ARG A 15 43.72 18.13 -44.38
N LEU A 16 42.58 17.44 -44.20
CA LEU A 16 42.29 16.72 -42.96
C LEU A 16 43.28 15.56 -42.74
N ALA A 17 43.59 14.79 -43.80
CA ALA A 17 44.56 13.71 -43.72
C ALA A 17 45.98 14.20 -43.37
N ALA A 18 46.41 15.31 -43.99
CA ALA A 18 47.71 15.93 -43.66
C ALA A 18 47.75 16.55 -42.25
N LEU A 19 46.60 16.99 -41.72
CA LEU A 19 46.47 17.47 -40.34
C LEU A 19 46.60 16.30 -39.36
N VAL A 20 45.94 15.17 -39.64
CA VAL A 20 46.03 13.92 -38.86
C VAL A 20 47.47 13.39 -38.84
N ASP A 21 48.19 13.41 -39.97
CA ASP A 21 49.60 12.98 -40.03
C ASP A 21 50.58 13.92 -39.29
N ARG A 22 50.27 15.21 -39.16
CA ARG A 22 51.06 16.13 -38.34
C ARG A 22 50.75 16.02 -36.85
N LEU A 23 49.52 15.64 -36.52
CA LEU A 23 49.06 15.43 -35.15
C LEU A 23 49.53 14.10 -34.57
N SER A 24 49.65 13.04 -35.39
CA SER A 24 50.23 11.75 -34.99
C SER A 24 51.74 11.82 -34.66
N ALA A 25 52.44 12.88 -35.05
CA ALA A 25 53.81 13.15 -34.60
C ALA A 25 53.89 13.60 -33.12
N VAL A 26 52.77 14.02 -32.51
CA VAL A 26 52.65 14.38 -31.08
C VAL A 26 52.50 13.12 -30.19
N ASP A 27 52.20 11.97 -30.79
CA ASP A 27 51.92 10.71 -30.11
C ASP A 27 53.17 10.09 -29.42
N GLY A 28 54.37 10.61 -29.70
CA GLY A 28 55.61 10.27 -28.98
C GLY A 28 55.67 10.71 -27.50
N LEU A 29 54.64 11.39 -26.99
CA LEU A 29 54.55 11.91 -25.62
C LEU A 29 53.60 11.12 -24.69
N GLN A 30 53.05 9.98 -25.13
CA GLN A 30 52.04 9.20 -24.38
C GLN A 30 52.43 8.89 -22.92
N GLY A 31 53.72 8.67 -22.62
CA GLY A 31 54.19 8.38 -21.26
C GLY A 31 54.23 9.58 -20.30
N HIS A 32 54.13 10.83 -20.78
CA HIS A 32 54.22 12.05 -19.96
C HIS A 32 52.94 12.89 -19.97
N GLN A 33 52.02 12.63 -20.90
CA GLN A 33 50.71 13.30 -20.98
C GLN A 33 49.94 13.25 -19.66
N VAL A 34 49.80 12.05 -19.06
CA VAL A 34 49.10 11.87 -17.79
C VAL A 34 49.79 12.62 -16.65
N ALA A 35 51.13 12.64 -16.63
CA ALA A 35 51.90 13.35 -15.61
C ALA A 35 51.68 14.87 -15.67
N TYR A 36 51.66 15.47 -16.87
CA TYR A 36 51.37 16.91 -17.02
C TYR A 36 49.93 17.27 -16.66
N LEU A 37 48.95 16.39 -16.95
CA LEU A 37 47.56 16.60 -16.55
C LEU A 37 47.37 16.44 -15.03
N GLN A 38 48.11 15.53 -14.39
CA GLN A 38 48.17 15.42 -12.93
C GLN A 38 48.87 16.63 -12.29
N GLU A 39 49.86 17.21 -12.96
CA GLU A 39 50.52 18.45 -12.53
C GLU A 39 49.62 19.68 -12.70
N LEU A 40 48.79 19.72 -13.75
CA LEU A 40 47.72 20.71 -13.91
C LEU A 40 46.79 20.63 -12.71
N ARG A 41 46.35 19.41 -12.34
CA ARG A 41 45.55 19.17 -11.13
C ARG A 41 46.26 19.65 -9.86
N GLY A 42 47.47 19.21 -9.59
CA GLY A 42 48.22 19.62 -8.39
C GLY A 42 48.43 21.13 -8.31
N SER A 43 48.55 21.81 -9.46
CA SER A 43 48.65 23.26 -9.54
C SER A 43 47.33 23.98 -9.23
N MET A 44 46.17 23.33 -9.42
CA MET A 44 44.86 23.86 -8.99
C MET A 44 44.69 23.84 -7.47
N GLU A 45 45.34 22.88 -6.80
CA GLU A 45 45.17 22.65 -5.36
C GLU A 45 46.16 23.47 -4.51
N SER A 46 47.18 24.05 -5.16
CA SER A 46 48.24 24.83 -4.51
C SER A 46 48.17 26.31 -4.89
N PRO A 47 47.89 27.22 -3.94
CA PRO A 47 47.90 28.67 -4.18
C PRO A 47 49.30 29.24 -4.50
N ALA A 48 50.35 28.42 -4.41
CA ALA A 48 51.75 28.80 -4.66
C ALA A 48 52.24 28.44 -6.09
N ALA A 49 51.39 27.87 -6.95
CA ALA A 49 51.79 27.47 -8.30
C ALA A 49 52.15 28.71 -9.18
N PRO A 50 53.26 28.68 -9.94
CA PRO A 50 53.61 29.77 -10.84
C PRO A 50 52.53 29.95 -11.92
N LYS A 51 51.91 31.13 -12.01
CA LYS A 51 50.87 31.45 -13.02
C LYS A 51 51.29 31.10 -14.46
N ARG A 52 52.58 31.22 -14.78
CA ARG A 52 53.14 30.85 -16.10
C ARG A 52 53.09 29.34 -16.36
N LEU A 53 53.40 28.53 -15.35
CA LEU A 53 53.31 27.07 -15.46
C LEU A 53 51.87 26.63 -15.68
N LEU A 54 50.94 27.19 -14.90
CA LEU A 54 49.50 26.92 -15.07
C LEU A 54 49.01 27.28 -16.48
N ALA A 55 49.40 28.44 -17.01
CA ALA A 55 49.06 28.83 -18.37
C ALA A 55 49.65 27.87 -19.43
N CYS A 56 50.86 27.35 -19.24
CA CYS A 56 51.45 26.35 -20.14
C CYS A 56 50.67 25.02 -20.10
N LEU A 57 50.33 24.54 -18.89
CA LEU A 57 49.58 23.30 -18.70
C LEU A 57 48.15 23.39 -19.26
N VAL A 58 47.49 24.55 -19.10
CA VAL A 58 46.18 24.83 -19.71
C VAL A 58 46.25 24.82 -21.24
N ASN A 59 47.27 25.47 -21.84
CA ASN A 59 47.44 25.44 -23.30
C ASN A 59 47.72 24.03 -23.82
N PHE A 60 48.47 23.23 -23.06
CA PHE A 60 48.70 21.82 -23.37
C PHE A 60 47.38 21.03 -23.35
N ALA A 61 46.56 21.21 -22.31
CA ALA A 61 45.24 20.59 -22.19
C ALA A 61 44.31 20.97 -23.37
N LEU A 62 44.23 22.26 -23.72
CA LEU A 62 43.46 22.73 -24.88
C LEU A 62 43.92 22.08 -26.20
N THR A 63 45.23 21.96 -26.38
CA THR A 63 45.80 21.31 -27.58
C THR A 63 45.36 19.84 -27.69
N LEU A 64 45.37 19.11 -26.57
CA LEU A 64 44.88 17.72 -26.52
C LEU A 64 43.38 17.63 -26.84
N ILE A 65 42.57 18.55 -26.34
CA ILE A 65 41.12 18.56 -26.62
C ILE A 65 40.86 18.77 -28.11
N TYR A 66 41.58 19.71 -28.75
CA TYR A 66 41.44 19.94 -30.19
C TYR A 66 41.94 18.76 -31.02
N LEU A 67 42.99 18.07 -30.57
CA LEU A 67 43.45 16.82 -31.17
C LEU A 67 42.35 15.75 -31.13
N GLN A 68 41.80 15.46 -29.95
CA GLN A 68 40.71 14.49 -29.79
C GLN A 68 39.49 14.84 -30.64
N ARG A 69 39.15 16.14 -30.76
CA ARG A 69 38.06 16.61 -31.64
C ARG A 69 38.36 16.30 -33.11
N ALA A 70 39.57 16.59 -33.57
CA ALA A 70 39.98 16.32 -34.95
C ALA A 70 39.93 14.82 -35.28
N GLU A 71 40.35 13.97 -34.35
CA GLU A 71 40.27 12.51 -34.48
C GLU A 71 38.82 12.02 -34.61
N ARG A 72 37.91 12.51 -33.76
CA ARG A 72 36.46 12.19 -33.84
C ARG A 72 35.86 12.62 -35.18
N LEU A 73 36.15 13.85 -35.63
CA LEU A 73 35.68 14.35 -36.92
C LEU A 73 36.19 13.49 -38.09
N ALA A 74 37.45 13.06 -38.04
CA ALA A 74 38.04 12.18 -39.04
C ALA A 74 37.45 10.75 -38.99
N GLU A 75 37.10 10.24 -37.81
CA GLU A 75 36.40 8.97 -37.65
C GLU A 75 34.98 9.04 -38.22
N TYR A 76 34.19 10.06 -37.87
CA TYR A 76 32.83 10.22 -38.39
C TYR A 76 32.80 10.45 -39.90
N GLY A 77 33.81 11.14 -40.44
CA GLY A 77 33.97 11.34 -41.88
C GLY A 77 34.27 10.06 -42.67
N ARG A 78 34.95 9.06 -42.06
CA ARG A 78 35.29 7.79 -42.72
C ARG A 78 34.09 6.88 -42.97
N ASP A 79 33.05 6.98 -42.13
CA ASP A 79 31.86 6.12 -42.17
C ASP A 79 30.61 6.81 -42.72
N LEU A 80 30.77 7.83 -43.58
CA LEU A 80 29.65 8.45 -44.29
C LEU A 80 29.05 7.47 -45.32
N PRO A 81 27.71 7.31 -45.41
CA PRO A 81 26.66 8.18 -44.84
C PRO A 81 26.19 7.82 -43.42
N LYS A 82 26.60 6.68 -42.84
CA LYS A 82 26.02 6.13 -41.60
C LYS A 82 26.15 7.03 -40.37
N ARG A 83 27.21 7.85 -40.30
CA ARG A 83 27.50 8.75 -39.17
C ARG A 83 27.31 10.24 -39.47
N TRP A 84 26.55 10.58 -40.52
CA TRP A 84 26.30 12.00 -40.89
C TRP A 84 25.75 12.83 -39.72
N SER A 85 24.79 12.30 -38.96
CA SER A 85 24.18 13.01 -37.83
C SER A 85 25.15 13.24 -36.66
N ASP A 86 26.10 12.33 -36.42
CA ASP A 86 27.14 12.52 -35.40
C ASP A 86 28.18 13.55 -35.85
N LEU A 87 28.59 13.50 -37.13
CA LEU A 87 29.47 14.50 -37.74
C LEU A 87 28.85 15.89 -37.68
N GLN A 88 27.58 16.02 -38.09
CA GLN A 88 26.86 17.28 -38.06
C GLN A 88 26.78 17.85 -36.63
N ARG A 89 26.56 16.99 -35.62
CA ARG A 89 26.50 17.39 -34.21
C ARG A 89 27.85 17.88 -33.69
N GLU A 90 28.94 17.20 -34.03
CA GLU A 90 30.31 17.57 -33.63
C GLU A 90 30.79 18.87 -34.32
N LEU A 91 30.38 19.09 -35.57
CA LEU A 91 30.63 20.33 -36.30
C LEU A 91 29.81 21.50 -35.73
N SER A 92 28.56 21.24 -35.34
CA SER A 92 27.65 22.26 -34.79
C SER A 92 27.97 22.64 -33.35
N ASN A 93 28.84 21.88 -32.66
CA ASN A 93 29.30 22.19 -31.31
C ASN A 93 30.65 22.92 -31.36
N PRO A 94 30.70 24.26 -31.30
CA PRO A 94 31.98 24.99 -31.30
C PRO A 94 32.81 24.76 -30.04
N GLY A 95 32.22 24.22 -28.95
CA GLY A 95 32.82 24.19 -27.62
C GLY A 95 32.75 25.56 -26.93
N ASN A 96 33.20 25.64 -25.68
CA ASN A 96 33.26 26.90 -24.93
C ASN A 96 34.51 27.75 -25.21
N HIS A 97 35.52 27.17 -25.86
CA HIS A 97 36.86 27.74 -25.94
C HIS A 97 36.97 28.99 -26.82
N ASP A 98 35.95 29.23 -27.66
CA ASP A 98 35.83 30.40 -28.53
C ASP A 98 34.95 31.50 -27.93
N ASN A 99 34.37 31.28 -26.75
CA ASN A 99 33.53 32.26 -26.06
C ASN A 99 34.44 33.27 -25.31
N PRO A 100 34.38 34.57 -25.63
CA PRO A 100 35.20 35.59 -24.94
C PRO A 100 34.90 35.72 -23.44
N ASP A 101 33.73 35.27 -22.99
CA ASP A 101 33.34 35.28 -21.58
C ASP A 101 33.78 34.02 -20.82
N TRP A 102 34.56 33.13 -21.44
CA TRP A 102 35.06 31.91 -20.81
C TRP A 102 36.59 31.95 -20.66
N ASP A 103 37.07 31.80 -19.43
CA ASP A 103 38.50 31.69 -19.11
C ASP A 103 38.85 30.26 -18.65
N PRO A 104 39.71 29.52 -19.39
CA PRO A 104 40.17 28.19 -18.97
C PRO A 104 40.98 28.19 -17.67
N LEU A 105 41.48 29.34 -17.23
CA LEU A 105 42.23 29.48 -15.97
C LEU A 105 41.32 29.57 -14.74
N GLU A 106 40.06 29.98 -14.89
CA GLU A 106 39.11 30.06 -13.77
C GLU A 106 38.63 28.69 -13.31
N HIS A 107 38.41 27.77 -14.27
CA HIS A 107 37.92 26.41 -14.02
C HIS A 107 38.67 25.34 -14.84
N PRO A 108 39.96 25.11 -14.55
CA PRO A 108 40.78 24.13 -15.27
C PRO A 108 40.29 22.68 -15.13
N GLU A 109 39.50 22.35 -14.10
CA GLU A 109 38.82 21.07 -13.94
C GLU A 109 37.89 20.73 -15.12
N ASN A 110 37.32 21.75 -15.79
CA ASN A 110 36.49 21.58 -16.98
C ASN A 110 37.30 20.95 -18.13
N LEU A 111 38.55 21.35 -18.30
CA LEU A 111 39.44 20.84 -19.34
C LEU A 111 39.81 19.39 -19.09
N LEU A 112 40.07 19.03 -17.82
CA LEU A 112 40.35 17.65 -17.43
C LEU A 112 39.16 16.74 -17.74
N LEU A 113 37.94 17.20 -17.45
CA LEU A 113 36.73 16.46 -17.79
C LEU A 113 36.57 16.29 -19.31
N GLU A 114 36.81 17.33 -20.11
CA GLU A 114 36.74 17.26 -21.58
C GLU A 114 37.73 16.23 -22.15
N ILE A 115 38.98 16.23 -21.67
CA ILE A 115 40.03 15.30 -22.10
C ILE A 115 39.69 13.87 -21.69
N GLU A 116 39.34 13.66 -20.42
CA GLU A 116 39.08 12.31 -19.88
C GLU A 116 37.90 11.65 -20.58
N GLN A 117 36.88 12.44 -20.89
CA GLN A 117 35.64 11.94 -21.45
C GLN A 117 35.58 12.03 -22.97
N GLY A 118 36.57 12.65 -23.61
CA GLY A 118 36.62 12.84 -25.05
C GLY A 118 35.43 13.63 -25.59
N ILE A 119 35.01 14.69 -24.88
CA ILE A 119 33.87 15.54 -25.26
C ILE A 119 34.25 17.02 -25.29
N LEU A 120 33.46 17.83 -25.98
CA LEU A 120 33.48 19.29 -25.86
C LEU A 120 32.25 19.75 -25.08
N ILE A 121 32.47 20.45 -23.97
CA ILE A 121 31.40 21.07 -23.19
C ILE A 121 30.75 22.15 -24.05
N ARG A 122 29.43 22.08 -24.18
CA ARG A 122 28.64 23.00 -25.00
C ARG A 122 28.51 24.36 -24.31
N PRO A 123 28.35 25.47 -25.06
CA PRO A 123 28.05 26.79 -24.52
C PRO A 123 26.93 26.81 -23.48
N VAL A 124 25.80 26.19 -23.80
CA VAL A 124 24.65 26.09 -22.89
C VAL A 124 24.97 25.35 -21.59
N GLN A 125 25.74 24.26 -21.66
CA GLN A 125 26.08 23.45 -20.47
C GLN A 125 26.92 24.28 -19.51
N ASN A 126 27.87 25.05 -20.03
CA ASN A 126 28.73 25.92 -19.22
C ASN A 126 27.97 27.14 -18.67
N GLU A 127 27.09 27.76 -19.45
CA GLU A 127 26.24 28.86 -18.96
C GLU A 127 25.42 28.43 -17.72
N ILE A 128 24.82 27.24 -17.81
CA ILE A 128 24.03 26.67 -16.72
C ILE A 128 24.93 26.29 -15.54
N ALA A 129 26.07 25.63 -15.79
CA ALA A 129 27.01 25.28 -14.74
C ALA A 129 27.50 26.50 -13.97
N THR A 130 27.78 27.61 -14.65
CA THR A 130 28.16 28.88 -14.02
C THR A 130 27.04 29.42 -13.13
N LYS A 131 25.79 29.39 -13.58
CA LYS A 131 24.63 29.76 -12.76
C LYS A 131 24.37 28.80 -11.61
N MET A 132 24.75 27.53 -11.71
CA MET A 132 24.64 26.57 -10.61
C MET A 132 25.74 26.73 -9.56
N ARG A 133 26.97 27.05 -9.99
CA ARG A 133 28.07 27.39 -9.09
C ARG A 133 27.74 28.66 -8.30
N SER A 134 27.25 29.68 -8.99
CA SER A 134 26.92 30.99 -8.42
C SER A 134 25.50 31.42 -8.80
N PRO A 135 24.46 30.95 -8.08
CA PRO A 135 23.08 31.28 -8.38
C PRO A 135 22.80 32.78 -8.17
N PRO A 136 21.88 33.37 -8.96
CA PRO A 136 21.49 34.77 -8.82
C PRO A 136 21.05 35.08 -7.39
N GLU A 137 21.48 36.23 -6.87
CA GLU A 137 21.13 36.71 -5.52
C GLU A 137 21.56 35.76 -4.38
N ASN A 138 22.41 34.75 -4.69
CA ASN A 138 22.82 33.70 -3.77
C ASN A 138 21.63 32.94 -3.14
N GLU A 139 20.53 32.83 -3.87
CA GLU A 139 19.32 32.10 -3.46
C GLU A 139 19.24 30.71 -4.10
N SER A 140 18.48 29.82 -3.46
CA SER A 140 18.28 28.46 -4.00
C SER A 140 17.51 28.50 -5.32
N ALA A 141 18.00 27.77 -6.31
CA ALA A 141 17.45 27.82 -7.67
C ALA A 141 17.38 26.45 -8.35
N VAL A 142 16.34 26.25 -9.15
CA VAL A 142 16.21 25.09 -10.05
C VAL A 142 16.27 25.59 -11.49
N MET A 143 17.12 24.96 -12.28
CA MET A 143 17.31 25.25 -13.70
C MET A 143 16.66 24.18 -14.56
N GLN A 144 16.25 24.56 -15.77
CA GLN A 144 15.74 23.64 -16.78
C GLN A 144 16.76 23.43 -17.89
N LEU A 145 16.98 22.18 -18.27
CA LEU A 145 17.71 21.82 -19.48
C LEU A 145 16.99 20.70 -20.22
N ASN A 146 17.09 20.72 -21.55
CA ASN A 146 16.51 19.71 -22.40
C ASN A 146 17.02 18.29 -22.07
N MET A 147 16.17 17.29 -22.25
CA MET A 147 16.56 15.91 -21.96
C MET A 147 17.59 15.39 -22.95
N GLY A 148 18.61 14.69 -22.45
CA GLY A 148 19.70 14.19 -23.29
C GLY A 148 20.79 15.23 -23.59
N GLU A 149 20.70 16.44 -23.06
CA GLU A 149 21.75 17.46 -23.20
C GLU A 149 22.86 17.35 -22.14
N GLY A 150 22.91 16.27 -21.36
CA GLY A 150 24.02 15.99 -20.44
C GLY A 150 23.92 16.63 -19.05
N LYS A 151 22.71 16.79 -18.50
CA LYS A 151 22.47 17.27 -17.12
C LYS A 151 23.29 16.48 -16.09
N SER A 152 22.96 15.21 -15.96
CA SER A 152 23.58 14.29 -15.01
C SER A 152 25.00 13.90 -15.42
N SER A 153 25.26 13.71 -16.72
CA SER A 153 26.55 13.19 -17.20
C SER A 153 27.65 14.23 -17.41
N VAL A 154 27.31 15.51 -17.50
CA VAL A 154 28.28 16.61 -17.73
C VAL A 154 28.15 17.67 -16.65
N ILE A 155 26.97 18.26 -16.47
CA ILE A 155 26.84 19.46 -15.63
C ILE A 155 26.96 19.14 -14.14
N VAL A 156 26.30 18.09 -13.65
CA VAL A 156 26.39 17.67 -12.24
C VAL A 156 27.85 17.40 -11.83
N PRO A 157 28.65 16.59 -12.57
CA PRO A 157 30.08 16.43 -12.32
C PRO A 157 30.86 17.75 -12.35
N LEU A 158 30.60 18.62 -13.33
CA LEU A 158 31.29 19.90 -13.49
C LEU A 158 31.09 20.80 -12.27
N VAL A 159 29.84 20.94 -11.84
CA VAL A 159 29.45 21.76 -10.70
C VAL A 159 29.96 21.13 -9.40
N ALA A 160 29.87 19.80 -9.26
CA ALA A 160 30.36 19.10 -8.07
C ALA A 160 31.88 19.23 -7.90
N ALA A 161 32.64 19.06 -8.99
CA ALA A 161 34.10 19.20 -8.97
C ALA A 161 34.55 20.62 -8.60
N ALA A 162 33.88 21.63 -9.14
CA ALA A 162 34.19 23.04 -8.87
C ALA A 162 33.80 23.49 -7.45
N LEU A 163 32.69 22.97 -6.91
CA LEU A 163 32.23 23.31 -5.56
C LEU A 163 32.98 22.57 -4.45
N ALA A 164 33.64 21.45 -4.78
CA ALA A 164 34.44 20.66 -3.85
C ALA A 164 35.82 21.33 -3.63
N ASP A 165 35.80 22.49 -2.99
CA ASP A 165 36.95 23.38 -2.80
C ASP A 165 37.77 23.09 -1.54
N GLY A 166 37.31 22.19 -0.69
CA GLY A 166 37.93 21.84 0.59
C GLY A 166 37.44 22.67 1.77
N ALA A 167 36.48 23.57 1.56
CA ALA A 167 35.85 24.39 2.60
C ALA A 167 34.38 24.00 2.84
N ARG A 168 33.72 23.44 1.83
CA ARG A 168 32.30 23.08 1.87
C ARG A 168 32.08 21.58 1.65
N LEU A 169 30.99 21.07 2.19
CA LEU A 169 30.54 19.70 1.96
C LEU A 169 29.60 19.66 0.74
N VAL A 170 30.09 19.19 -0.40
CA VAL A 170 29.28 19.05 -1.61
C VAL A 170 28.44 17.79 -1.55
N ARG A 171 27.12 17.93 -1.68
CA ARG A 171 26.19 16.81 -1.68
C ARG A 171 25.43 16.75 -3.00
N VAL A 172 25.48 15.58 -3.64
CA VAL A 172 24.65 15.28 -4.82
C VAL A 172 23.45 14.47 -4.33
N VAL A 173 22.26 15.07 -4.41
CA VAL A 173 20.99 14.46 -3.99
C VAL A 173 20.30 13.87 -5.22
N VAL A 174 20.02 12.56 -5.17
CA VAL A 174 19.32 11.85 -6.25
C VAL A 174 18.24 10.91 -5.72
N ALA A 175 17.22 10.70 -6.54
CA ALA A 175 16.17 9.74 -6.23
C ALA A 175 16.75 8.31 -6.19
N LYS A 176 16.15 7.45 -5.35
CA LYS A 176 16.59 6.07 -5.12
C LYS A 176 16.81 5.25 -6.41
N PRO A 177 15.91 5.28 -7.43
CA PRO A 177 16.11 4.51 -8.66
C PRO A 177 17.35 4.92 -9.46
N GLN A 178 17.78 6.17 -9.35
CA GLN A 178 18.89 6.73 -10.12
C GLN A 178 20.22 6.65 -9.38
N ALA A 179 20.22 6.28 -8.10
CA ALA A 179 21.39 6.37 -7.25
C ALA A 179 22.56 5.50 -7.73
N SER A 180 22.29 4.25 -8.14
CA SER A 180 23.34 3.34 -8.63
C SER A 180 23.97 3.86 -9.93
N GLN A 181 23.14 4.32 -10.88
CA GLN A 181 23.61 4.90 -12.14
C GLN A 181 24.41 6.18 -11.91
N MET A 182 23.92 7.08 -11.04
CA MET A 182 24.60 8.31 -10.65
C MET A 182 25.93 8.01 -9.96
N MET A 183 25.99 6.99 -9.10
CA MET A 183 27.23 6.57 -8.44
C MET A 183 28.30 6.15 -9.45
N HIS A 184 27.97 5.23 -10.36
CA HIS A 184 28.91 4.79 -11.39
C HIS A 184 29.35 5.94 -12.29
N MET A 185 28.42 6.84 -12.63
CA MET A 185 28.71 8.02 -13.43
C MET A 185 29.66 8.97 -12.70
N LEU A 186 29.39 9.35 -11.45
CA LEU A 186 30.26 10.23 -10.68
C LEU A 186 31.65 9.62 -10.50
N ILE A 187 31.74 8.33 -10.16
CA ILE A 187 33.04 7.63 -10.03
C ILE A 187 33.81 7.67 -11.35
N SER A 188 33.15 7.38 -12.47
CA SER A 188 33.78 7.39 -13.80
C SER A 188 34.18 8.78 -14.29
N ARG A 189 33.50 9.84 -13.85
CA ARG A 189 33.74 11.22 -14.33
C ARG A 189 34.68 12.00 -13.42
N LEU A 190 34.69 11.67 -12.14
CA LEU A 190 35.42 12.42 -11.11
C LEU A 190 36.63 11.67 -10.57
N GLY A 191 36.65 10.34 -10.67
CA GLY A 191 37.63 9.49 -9.99
C GLY A 191 39.00 9.37 -10.67
N ALA A 192 39.18 9.82 -11.92
CA ALA A 192 40.45 9.66 -12.63
C ALA A 192 41.32 10.94 -12.67
N LEU A 193 41.25 11.77 -13.73
CA LEU A 193 42.13 12.94 -13.86
C LEU A 193 41.77 14.04 -12.86
N ILE A 194 40.48 14.18 -12.54
CA ILE A 194 39.98 15.15 -11.56
C ILE A 194 40.27 14.69 -10.11
N ASP A 195 40.30 13.39 -9.86
CA ASP A 195 40.66 12.75 -8.58
C ASP A 195 39.85 13.25 -7.38
N ARG A 196 38.53 13.23 -7.54
CA ARG A 196 37.57 13.54 -6.48
C ARG A 196 36.89 12.25 -6.05
N ARG A 197 37.12 11.86 -4.80
CA ARG A 197 36.52 10.65 -4.22
C ARG A 197 35.02 10.86 -4.00
N VAL A 198 34.23 9.86 -4.40
CA VAL A 198 32.79 9.83 -4.13
C VAL A 198 32.53 9.07 -2.83
N PHE A 199 31.91 9.74 -1.86
CA PHE A 199 31.50 9.18 -0.57
C PHE A 199 30.02 8.82 -0.60
N TYR A 200 29.62 7.89 0.27
CA TYR A 200 28.23 7.48 0.45
C TYR A 200 27.92 7.32 1.93
N LEU A 201 26.76 7.81 2.37
CA LEU A 201 26.35 7.78 3.77
C LEU A 201 24.85 7.39 3.89
N PRO A 202 24.53 6.08 3.93
CA PRO A 202 23.16 5.61 4.06
C PRO A 202 22.72 5.66 5.51
N ILE A 203 21.90 6.65 5.87
CA ILE A 203 21.29 6.77 7.21
C ILE A 203 19.83 6.33 7.14
N SER A 204 19.40 5.47 8.05
CA SER A 204 18.00 5.03 8.20
C SER A 204 17.68 4.74 9.67
N ARG A 205 16.40 4.69 10.07
CA ARG A 205 15.99 4.44 11.48
C ARG A 205 16.55 3.15 12.07
N SER A 206 16.75 2.13 11.23
CA SER A 206 17.27 0.83 11.65
C SER A 206 18.70 0.91 12.19
N ILE A 207 19.46 1.93 11.80
CA ILE A 207 20.82 2.17 12.28
C ILE A 207 20.76 2.74 13.69
N ARG A 208 21.12 1.92 14.68
CA ARG A 208 21.26 2.35 16.07
C ARG A 208 22.59 3.08 16.26
N LEU A 209 22.60 4.40 16.00
CA LEU A 209 23.81 5.22 16.17
C LEU A 209 24.28 5.25 17.63
N SER A 210 25.49 4.75 17.88
CA SER A 210 26.18 4.90 19.16
C SER A 210 27.01 6.19 19.20
N LYS A 211 27.53 6.54 20.40
CA LYS A 211 28.49 7.65 20.54
C LYS A 211 29.75 7.46 19.68
N LYS A 212 30.15 6.22 19.38
CA LYS A 212 31.29 5.92 18.51
C LYS A 212 30.93 6.19 17.05
N ASP A 213 29.74 5.78 16.62
CA ASP A 213 29.28 5.95 15.24
C ASP A 213 29.13 7.43 14.88
N ILE A 214 28.62 8.25 15.79
CA ILE A 214 28.55 9.72 15.62
C ILE A 214 29.96 10.30 15.35
N LYS A 215 30.99 9.83 16.05
CA LYS A 215 32.37 10.26 15.81
C LYS A 215 32.87 9.76 14.45
N THR A 216 32.58 8.51 14.09
CA THR A 216 32.94 7.95 12.78
C THR A 216 32.31 8.74 11.64
N ILE A 217 31.02 9.07 11.74
CA ILE A 217 30.32 9.89 10.73
C ILE A 217 31.00 11.25 10.61
N ARG A 218 31.30 11.90 11.74
CA ARG A 218 32.05 13.18 11.71
C ARG A 218 33.39 13.05 10.99
N VAL A 219 34.18 12.02 11.29
CA VAL A 219 35.46 11.77 10.60
C VAL A 219 35.26 11.56 9.10
N ILE A 220 34.25 10.80 8.68
CA ILE A 220 33.94 10.60 7.25
C ILE A 220 33.61 11.92 6.57
N LEU A 221 32.80 12.77 7.21
CA LEU A 221 32.41 14.08 6.69
C LEU A 221 33.62 15.04 6.61
N ASP A 222 34.42 15.12 7.66
CA ASP A 222 35.62 15.95 7.70
C ASP A 222 36.62 15.50 6.63
N THR A 223 36.77 14.17 6.44
CA THR A 223 37.62 13.59 5.38
C THR A 223 37.08 13.95 4.00
N CYS A 224 35.76 13.85 3.80
CA CYS A 224 35.12 14.23 2.54
C CYS A 224 35.39 15.71 2.21
N ILE A 225 35.34 16.60 3.20
CA ILE A 225 35.68 18.01 2.98
C ILE A 225 37.17 18.15 2.67
N SER A 226 38.06 17.62 3.51
CA SER A 226 39.51 17.82 3.36
C SER A 226 40.09 17.22 2.07
N GLU A 227 39.55 16.09 1.62
CA GLU A 227 39.94 15.42 0.36
C GLU A 227 39.21 15.99 -0.85
N ARG A 228 38.43 17.08 -0.69
CA ARG A 228 37.60 17.66 -1.76
C ARG A 228 36.67 16.62 -2.40
N GLY A 229 36.16 15.69 -1.61
CA GLY A 229 35.25 14.64 -2.05
C GLY A 229 33.83 15.15 -2.33
N VAL A 230 33.05 14.28 -2.97
CA VAL A 230 31.62 14.51 -3.25
C VAL A 230 30.80 13.47 -2.51
N LEU A 231 29.81 13.90 -1.73
CA LEU A 231 28.92 12.99 -1.00
C LEU A 231 27.65 12.72 -1.81
N LEU A 232 27.45 11.47 -2.23
CA LEU A 232 26.21 11.04 -2.86
C LEU A 232 25.18 10.65 -1.79
N VAL A 233 23.99 11.25 -1.83
CA VAL A 233 22.92 11.03 -0.85
C VAL A 233 21.56 10.87 -1.53
N GLN A 234 20.65 10.18 -0.84
CA GLN A 234 19.24 10.06 -1.21
C GLN A 234 18.40 10.93 -0.25
N PRO A 235 17.23 11.44 -0.69
CA PRO A 235 16.26 12.13 0.17
C PRO A 235 16.03 11.45 1.52
N GLU A 236 15.74 10.15 1.50
CA GLU A 236 15.46 9.34 2.70
C GLU A 236 16.59 9.39 3.73
N HIS A 237 17.86 9.45 3.31
CA HIS A 237 18.99 9.53 4.23
C HIS A 237 19.05 10.85 4.99
N LEU A 238 18.78 11.97 4.30
CA LEU A 238 18.82 13.31 4.89
C LEU A 238 17.64 13.53 5.84
N LEU A 239 16.45 13.09 5.43
CA LEU A 239 15.23 13.17 6.24
C LEU A 239 15.32 12.26 7.46
N SER A 240 15.79 11.02 7.29
CA SER A 240 15.95 10.06 8.38
C SER A 240 17.00 10.55 9.39
N PHE A 241 18.09 11.19 8.94
CA PHE A 241 19.07 11.79 9.84
C PHE A 241 18.47 12.92 10.69
N LYS A 242 17.60 13.78 10.11
CA LYS A 242 16.85 14.79 10.85
C LYS A 242 15.96 14.14 11.92
N LEU A 243 15.10 13.19 11.51
CA LEU A 243 14.12 12.54 12.39
C LEU A 243 14.77 11.72 13.51
N MET A 244 15.89 11.05 13.24
CA MET A 244 16.61 10.25 14.22
C MET A 244 17.10 11.06 15.42
N GLY A 245 17.51 12.32 15.22
CA GLY A 245 17.88 13.20 16.33
C GLY A 245 16.69 13.49 17.26
N ILE A 246 15.50 13.64 16.69
CA ILE A 246 14.23 13.89 17.40
C ILE A 246 13.79 12.63 18.16
N ASP A 247 13.65 11.51 17.43
CA ASP A 247 13.24 10.19 17.96
C ASP A 247 14.13 9.74 19.13
N ARG A 248 15.46 9.86 18.98
CA ARG A 248 16.39 9.49 20.06
C ARG A 248 16.27 10.40 21.27
N SER A 249 15.87 11.66 21.10
CA SER A 249 15.62 12.57 22.22
C SER A 249 14.37 12.16 23.02
N TRP A 250 13.36 11.57 22.36
CA TRP A 250 12.11 11.07 22.96
C TRP A 250 12.30 9.82 23.83
N THR A 251 13.17 8.89 23.44
CA THR A 251 13.40 7.59 24.13
C THR A 251 14.11 7.65 25.50
N GLY A 252 13.97 8.74 26.27
CA GLY A 252 14.54 8.87 27.61
C GLY A 252 13.69 8.20 28.70
N ASP A 253 14.32 7.73 29.78
CA ASP A 253 13.61 7.30 31.00
C ASP A 253 13.06 8.54 31.74
N GLY A 254 11.74 8.74 31.71
CA GLY A 254 11.06 9.87 32.37
C GLY A 254 11.27 11.23 31.70
N ASP A 255 11.07 12.33 32.44
CA ASP A 255 11.20 13.73 31.96
C ASP A 255 12.63 14.13 31.51
N VAL A 256 13.60 13.20 31.54
CA VAL A 256 15.01 13.48 31.22
C VAL A 256 15.34 13.08 29.78
N MET A 257 15.48 14.09 28.93
CA MET A 257 15.86 13.94 27.51
C MET A 257 17.17 13.15 27.33
N ASN A 258 17.20 12.24 26.36
CA ASN A 258 18.38 11.42 26.08
C ASN A 258 19.53 12.28 25.51
N PRO A 259 20.72 12.33 26.14
CA PRO A 259 21.85 13.14 25.69
C PRO A 259 22.44 12.68 24.34
N LEU A 260 22.13 11.45 23.90
CA LEU A 260 22.52 10.95 22.59
C LEU A 260 21.75 11.65 21.46
N GLY A 261 20.44 11.88 21.64
CA GLY A 261 19.61 12.60 20.69
C GLY A 261 20.16 13.99 20.38
N ARG A 262 20.52 14.76 21.42
CA ARG A 262 21.17 16.07 21.26
C ARG A 262 22.47 16.02 20.44
N LYS A 263 23.29 14.98 20.60
CA LYS A 263 24.53 14.83 19.83
C LYS A 263 24.26 14.53 18.35
N ILE A 264 23.24 13.71 18.06
CA ILE A 264 22.81 13.42 16.69
C ILE A 264 22.25 14.70 16.05
N THR A 265 21.37 15.42 16.74
CA THR A 265 20.84 16.72 16.27
C THR A 265 21.95 17.74 16.03
N GLN A 266 22.94 17.83 16.92
CA GLN A 266 24.07 18.74 16.72
C GLN A 266 24.91 18.35 15.50
N LEU A 267 25.19 17.06 15.31
CA LEU A 267 25.91 16.59 14.13
C LEU A 267 25.14 16.89 12.83
N TYR A 268 23.83 16.67 12.81
CA TYR A 268 22.98 17.02 11.67
C TYR A 268 22.99 18.54 11.38
N ARG A 269 22.98 19.39 12.41
CA ARG A 269 23.08 20.85 12.23
C ARG A 269 24.41 21.28 11.62
N ASP A 270 25.52 20.73 12.14
CA ASP A 270 26.85 21.00 11.62
C ASP A 270 26.91 20.58 10.12
N PHE A 271 26.36 19.41 9.81
CA PHE A 271 26.26 18.88 8.45
C PHE A 271 25.41 19.75 7.51
N GLU A 272 24.27 20.28 7.97
CA GLU A 272 23.43 21.17 7.16
C GLU A 272 24.09 22.54 6.93
N ARG A 273 24.76 23.11 7.93
CA ARG A 273 25.40 24.43 7.84
C ARG A 273 26.50 24.45 6.77
N ASP A 274 27.31 23.39 6.72
CA ASP A 274 28.51 23.34 5.89
C ASP A 274 28.22 22.76 4.48
N SER A 275 26.97 22.36 4.23
CA SER A 275 26.56 21.69 2.99
C SER A 275 26.23 22.61 1.82
N ARG A 276 26.61 22.19 0.61
CA ARG A 276 26.20 22.77 -0.67
C ARG A 276 25.54 21.70 -1.53
N ASP A 277 24.26 21.87 -1.83
CA ASP A 277 23.44 20.83 -2.44
C ASP A 277 23.26 20.99 -3.95
N ILE A 278 23.45 19.89 -4.66
CA ILE A 278 23.15 19.72 -6.08
C ILE A 278 22.06 18.65 -6.18
N VAL A 279 20.86 19.02 -6.63
CA VAL A 279 19.72 18.10 -6.74
C VAL A 279 19.43 17.77 -8.20
N ASP A 280 19.61 16.51 -8.59
CA ASP A 280 19.16 16.05 -9.91
C ASP A 280 17.69 15.62 -9.85
N GLU A 281 16.90 15.88 -10.90
CA GLU A 281 15.44 15.62 -10.92
C GLU A 281 14.71 16.21 -9.70
N SER A 282 14.92 17.51 -9.48
CA SER A 282 14.40 18.30 -8.36
C SER A 282 12.87 18.23 -8.22
N ASP A 283 12.15 18.05 -9.34
CA ASP A 283 10.71 17.88 -9.38
C ASP A 283 10.22 16.61 -8.67
N GLU A 284 11.01 15.53 -8.72
CA GLU A 284 10.71 14.29 -8.00
C GLU A 284 11.18 14.36 -6.55
N ASN A 285 12.39 14.88 -6.30
CA ASN A 285 12.96 14.94 -4.96
C ASN A 285 12.25 15.95 -4.04
N PHE A 286 11.62 16.99 -4.59
CA PHE A 286 10.80 17.95 -3.84
C PHE A 286 9.30 17.64 -3.90
N ASN A 287 8.92 16.45 -4.38
CA ASN A 287 7.52 16.05 -4.44
C ASN A 287 6.94 15.89 -3.04
N VAL A 288 5.86 16.64 -2.74
CA VAL A 288 5.16 16.60 -1.46
C VAL A 288 4.51 15.25 -1.16
N LYS A 289 4.22 14.46 -2.19
CA LYS A 289 3.67 13.10 -2.02
C LYS A 289 4.63 12.16 -1.31
N PHE A 290 5.94 12.46 -1.30
CA PHE A 290 6.92 11.69 -0.57
C PHE A 290 7.06 12.24 0.85
N GLU A 291 6.64 11.44 1.83
CA GLU A 291 6.76 11.73 3.25
C GLU A 291 7.44 10.55 3.96
N LEU A 292 8.52 10.82 4.68
CA LEU A 292 9.20 9.87 5.57
C LEU A 292 8.59 9.98 6.97
N ILE A 293 8.19 8.83 7.54
CA ILE A 293 7.51 8.74 8.83
C ILE A 293 8.26 7.83 9.79
N TYR A 294 8.46 8.32 11.01
CA TYR A 294 8.83 7.52 12.17
C TYR A 294 7.61 7.38 13.08
N THR A 295 7.13 6.16 13.28
CA THR A 295 6.08 5.87 14.26
C THR A 295 6.60 5.97 15.68
N ILE A 296 5.83 6.55 16.60
CA ILE A 296 6.23 6.81 18.00
C ILE A 296 5.16 6.26 18.94
N GLY A 297 5.60 5.56 20.00
CA GLY A 297 4.74 4.96 21.01
C GLY A 297 4.59 3.45 20.86
N ALA A 298 3.75 2.86 21.71
CA ALA A 298 3.42 1.44 21.63
C ALA A 298 2.47 1.18 20.45
N GLN A 299 2.57 0.00 19.88
CA GLN A 299 1.69 -0.44 18.81
C GLN A 299 0.29 -0.75 19.38
N GLU A 300 -0.75 -0.21 18.75
CA GLU A 300 -2.14 -0.34 19.16
C GLU A 300 -2.99 -1.01 18.07
N ALA A 301 -4.10 -1.62 18.48
CA ALA A 301 -5.09 -2.13 17.55
C ALA A 301 -5.83 -0.96 16.88
N VAL A 302 -6.21 -1.15 15.61
CA VAL A 302 -6.99 -0.17 14.86
C VAL A 302 -8.42 -0.09 15.44
N ASP A 303 -9.01 1.12 15.41
CA ASP A 303 -10.40 1.36 15.83
C ASP A 303 -11.40 0.38 15.16
N MET A 304 -12.45 -0.02 15.88
CA MET A 304 -13.38 -1.13 15.57
C MET A 304 -12.77 -2.54 15.46
N GLY A 305 -11.45 -2.72 15.55
CA GLY A 305 -10.80 -4.04 15.52
C GLY A 305 -11.27 -4.88 14.33
N SER A 306 -11.73 -6.10 14.61
CA SER A 306 -12.20 -7.03 13.57
C SER A 306 -13.41 -6.57 12.78
N ASP A 307 -14.29 -5.83 13.43
CA ASP A 307 -15.55 -5.40 12.82
C ASP A 307 -15.28 -4.42 11.65
N ARG A 308 -14.17 -3.68 11.72
CA ARG A 308 -13.76 -2.74 10.66
C ARG A 308 -13.57 -3.41 9.32
N TRP A 309 -12.76 -4.47 9.26
CA TRP A 309 -12.46 -5.14 7.99
C TRP A 309 -13.57 -6.09 7.55
N ILE A 310 -14.35 -6.65 8.48
CA ILE A 310 -15.56 -7.43 8.15
C ILE A 310 -16.58 -6.55 7.43
N LEU A 311 -16.89 -5.36 7.96
CA LEU A 311 -17.81 -4.41 7.31
C LEU A 311 -17.32 -3.97 5.92
N ILE A 312 -16.00 -3.80 5.75
CA ILE A 312 -15.41 -3.48 4.43
C ILE A 312 -15.57 -4.67 3.47
N GLN A 313 -15.33 -5.90 3.93
CA GLN A 313 -15.50 -7.12 3.11
C GLN A 313 -16.96 -7.29 2.66
N GLU A 314 -17.92 -7.04 3.55
CA GLU A 314 -19.36 -7.07 3.25
C GLU A 314 -19.76 -5.99 2.24
N LEU A 315 -19.22 -4.77 2.37
CA LEU A 315 -19.45 -3.70 1.40
C LEU A 315 -18.90 -4.05 0.01
N LEU A 316 -17.76 -4.76 -0.05
CA LEU A 316 -17.21 -5.24 -1.32
C LEU A 316 -18.09 -6.31 -1.96
N ASP A 317 -18.72 -7.19 -1.16
CA ASP A 317 -19.71 -8.16 -1.67
C ASP A 317 -20.96 -7.48 -2.24
N LEU A 318 -21.45 -6.45 -1.54
CA LEU A 318 -22.56 -5.63 -2.02
C LEU A 318 -22.19 -4.92 -3.32
N THR A 319 -20.98 -4.38 -3.41
CA THR A 319 -20.46 -3.72 -4.62
C THR A 319 -20.47 -4.67 -5.82
N VAL A 320 -19.96 -5.89 -5.66
CA VAL A 320 -19.99 -6.91 -6.73
C VAL A 320 -21.42 -7.25 -7.13
N THR A 321 -22.32 -7.44 -6.16
CA THR A 321 -23.73 -7.78 -6.39
C THR A 321 -24.45 -6.68 -7.15
N VAL A 322 -24.28 -5.41 -6.75
CA VAL A 322 -24.88 -4.26 -7.41
C VAL A 322 -24.35 -4.08 -8.82
N VAL A 323 -23.03 -4.19 -9.03
CA VAL A 323 -22.46 -4.06 -10.38
C VAL A 323 -22.97 -5.18 -11.30
N ARG A 324 -23.04 -6.44 -10.84
CA ARG A 324 -23.62 -7.54 -11.63
C ARG A 324 -25.08 -7.27 -12.02
N ARG A 325 -25.92 -6.82 -11.08
CA ARG A 325 -27.32 -6.46 -11.35
C ARG A 325 -27.42 -5.34 -12.39
N LEU A 326 -26.57 -4.32 -12.28
CA LEU A 326 -26.54 -3.19 -13.21
C LEU A 326 -26.05 -3.59 -14.61
N MET A 327 -25.06 -4.48 -14.71
CA MET A 327 -24.57 -4.98 -15.99
C MET A 327 -25.57 -5.93 -16.70
N ALA A 328 -26.44 -6.59 -15.94
CA ALA A 328 -27.46 -7.51 -16.46
C ALA A 328 -28.77 -6.82 -16.90
N ALA A 329 -28.96 -5.53 -16.61
CA ALA A 329 -30.20 -4.82 -16.94
C ALA A 329 -30.33 -4.54 -18.45
N GLU A 330 -31.51 -4.83 -19.02
CA GLU A 330 -31.80 -4.70 -20.48
C GLU A 330 -31.67 -3.26 -21.01
N ALA A 331 -31.83 -2.26 -20.15
CA ALA A 331 -31.59 -0.85 -20.44
C ALA A 331 -30.53 -0.32 -19.46
N PRO A 332 -29.24 -0.36 -19.80
CA PRO A 332 -28.23 0.17 -18.91
C PRO A 332 -28.46 1.69 -18.77
N VAL A 333 -28.49 2.18 -17.52
CA VAL A 333 -28.67 3.61 -17.22
C VAL A 333 -27.69 4.39 -18.08
N ALA A 334 -28.16 5.37 -18.85
CA ALA A 334 -27.35 6.04 -19.89
C ALA A 334 -26.02 6.65 -19.37
N CYS A 335 -25.91 6.97 -18.06
CA CYS A 335 -24.67 7.46 -17.44
C CYS A 335 -23.67 6.35 -17.02
N MET A 336 -24.07 5.08 -17.05
CA MET A 336 -23.27 3.91 -16.62
C MET A 336 -22.76 3.08 -17.79
N SER A 337 -23.45 3.15 -18.94
CA SER A 337 -23.11 2.46 -20.19
C SER A 337 -21.78 2.96 -20.78
N GLY A 338 -20.67 2.54 -20.18
CA GLY A 338 -19.32 2.90 -20.60
C GLY A 338 -18.44 3.61 -19.58
N GLY A 339 -18.98 3.99 -18.42
CA GLY A 339 -18.24 4.65 -17.34
C GLY A 339 -17.61 3.70 -16.31
N LEU A 340 -17.90 2.40 -16.40
CA LEU A 340 -17.32 1.33 -15.58
C LEU A 340 -16.63 0.29 -16.47
N LEU A 341 -15.53 -0.27 -15.98
CA LEU A 341 -14.91 -1.49 -16.48
C LEU A 341 -15.32 -2.64 -15.55
N PHE A 342 -15.82 -3.73 -16.13
CA PHE A 342 -16.23 -4.93 -15.42
C PHE A 342 -15.71 -6.16 -16.17
N GLU A 343 -14.77 -6.87 -15.58
CA GLU A 343 -14.16 -8.07 -16.16
C GLU A 343 -14.44 -9.29 -15.27
N ASP A 344 -15.40 -10.11 -15.67
CA ASP A 344 -15.72 -11.37 -15.01
C ASP A 344 -14.88 -12.50 -15.62
N HIS A 345 -14.01 -13.08 -14.80
CA HIS A 345 -13.06 -14.11 -15.21
C HIS A 345 -13.61 -15.53 -14.97
N GLY A 346 -14.87 -15.68 -14.53
CA GLY A 346 -15.50 -16.97 -14.24
C GLY A 346 -14.89 -17.71 -13.02
N ALA A 347 -15.39 -18.91 -12.74
CA ALA A 347 -14.86 -19.84 -11.72
C ALA A 347 -14.87 -19.34 -10.26
N GLY A 348 -15.89 -18.56 -9.86
CA GLY A 348 -16.03 -18.08 -8.47
C GLY A 348 -15.05 -16.97 -8.08
N ARG A 349 -14.29 -16.43 -9.04
CA ARG A 349 -13.38 -15.30 -8.84
C ARG A 349 -14.16 -14.01 -8.61
N VAL A 350 -13.58 -13.12 -7.81
CA VAL A 350 -14.08 -11.75 -7.68
C VAL A 350 -13.80 -11.01 -9.00
N PRO A 351 -14.80 -10.40 -9.64
CA PRO A 351 -14.59 -9.68 -10.89
C PRO A 351 -13.75 -8.42 -10.66
N VAL A 352 -12.99 -8.02 -11.68
CA VAL A 352 -12.26 -6.75 -11.64
C VAL A 352 -13.23 -5.63 -11.96
N ILE A 353 -13.42 -4.71 -11.01
CA ILE A 353 -14.32 -3.56 -11.13
C ILE A 353 -13.47 -2.30 -11.13
N ARG A 354 -13.63 -1.44 -12.14
CA ARG A 354 -13.01 -0.11 -12.13
C ARG A 354 -13.95 1.02 -12.54
N VAL A 355 -13.77 2.16 -11.88
CA VAL A 355 -14.49 3.40 -12.18
C VAL A 355 -13.69 4.23 -13.19
N LEU A 356 -14.26 4.43 -14.38
CA LEU A 356 -13.61 5.17 -15.46
C LEU A 356 -14.02 6.65 -15.49
N GLU A 357 -15.26 6.94 -15.10
CA GLU A 357 -15.85 8.28 -15.10
C GLU A 357 -16.50 8.62 -13.74
N ASP A 358 -16.33 9.85 -13.27
CA ASP A 358 -16.89 10.32 -11.98
C ASP A 358 -18.42 10.19 -11.87
N PRO A 359 -19.24 10.50 -12.90
CA PRO A 359 -20.68 10.32 -12.84
C PRO A 359 -21.08 8.86 -12.59
N ALA A 360 -20.37 7.91 -13.20
CA ALA A 360 -20.62 6.48 -13.01
C ALA A 360 -20.26 6.03 -11.59
N GLY A 361 -19.17 6.56 -11.03
CA GLY A 361 -18.80 6.34 -9.62
C GLY A 361 -19.85 6.84 -8.64
N ARG A 362 -20.39 8.06 -8.85
CA ARG A 362 -21.45 8.60 -8.00
C ARG A 362 -22.73 7.77 -8.07
N GLN A 363 -23.11 7.31 -9.26
CA GLN A 363 -24.29 6.48 -9.43
C GLN A 363 -24.14 5.11 -8.76
N LEU A 364 -22.95 4.49 -8.82
CA LEU A 364 -22.64 3.27 -8.09
C LEU A 364 -22.86 3.46 -6.58
N VAL A 365 -22.29 4.52 -6.01
CA VAL A 365 -22.43 4.85 -4.57
C VAL A 365 -23.89 5.11 -4.19
N MET A 366 -24.65 5.81 -5.03
CA MET A 366 -26.08 6.05 -4.81
C MET A 366 -26.94 4.78 -4.88
N THR A 367 -26.53 3.78 -5.67
CA THR A 367 -27.27 2.51 -5.80
C THR A 367 -26.97 1.55 -4.64
N LEU A 368 -25.88 1.77 -3.91
CA LEU A 368 -25.46 0.93 -2.79
C LEU A 368 -26.23 1.19 -1.48
N ALA A 369 -27.04 2.24 -1.40
CA ALA A 369 -27.77 2.55 -0.17
C ALA A 369 -29.24 2.98 -0.48
N THR A 370 -30.18 2.69 0.43
CA THR A 370 -31.61 3.12 0.37
C THR A 370 -32.08 3.73 1.70
N GLU A 371 -32.81 4.87 1.65
CA GLU A 371 -33.45 5.65 2.76
C GLU A 371 -32.63 6.58 3.70
N ALA A 372 -33.29 7.57 4.33
CA ALA A 372 -32.81 8.81 4.98
C ALA A 372 -31.45 8.84 5.75
N VAL A 373 -30.97 7.73 6.31
CA VAL A 373 -29.56 7.57 6.75
C VAL A 373 -28.59 7.79 5.56
N LEU A 374 -29.09 7.68 4.33
CA LEU A 374 -28.47 7.95 3.03
C LEU A 374 -27.72 9.26 2.98
N ASN A 375 -28.38 10.37 3.32
CA ASN A 375 -27.78 11.69 3.13
C ASN A 375 -26.55 11.82 4.04
N TYR A 376 -26.63 11.24 5.23
CA TYR A 376 -25.54 11.20 6.19
C TYR A 376 -24.39 10.29 5.75
N ILE A 377 -24.60 9.20 5.00
CA ILE A 377 -23.50 8.32 4.56
C ILE A 377 -23.02 8.56 3.12
N LEU A 378 -23.81 9.26 2.28
CA LEU A 378 -23.53 9.48 0.86
C LEU A 378 -23.11 10.91 0.50
N LEU A 379 -23.54 11.93 1.25
CA LEU A 379 -23.24 13.33 0.90
C LEU A 379 -22.00 13.86 1.62
N ASP A 380 -21.06 14.43 0.87
CA ASP A 380 -19.87 15.07 1.45
C ASP A 380 -20.24 16.32 2.30
N GLY A 381 -21.21 17.10 1.82
CA GLY A 381 -21.88 18.17 2.59
C GLY A 381 -23.25 17.71 3.08
N VAL A 382 -23.38 17.48 4.38
CA VAL A 382 -24.64 17.09 5.04
C VAL A 382 -25.28 18.34 5.64
N ALA A 383 -26.59 18.51 5.46
CA ALA A 383 -27.33 19.62 6.07
C ALA A 383 -27.34 19.49 7.61
N GLU A 384 -27.35 20.60 8.35
CA GLU A 384 -27.38 20.56 9.83
C GLU A 384 -28.59 19.79 10.38
N GLU A 385 -29.72 19.86 9.69
CA GLU A 385 -30.95 19.15 10.05
C GLU A 385 -30.78 17.63 9.97
N ASP A 386 -30.13 17.15 8.90
CA ASP A 386 -29.82 15.73 8.71
C ASP A 386 -28.81 15.24 9.75
N ILE A 387 -27.78 16.04 10.07
CA ILE A 387 -26.80 15.72 11.13
C ILE A 387 -27.52 15.57 12.47
N ARG A 388 -28.34 16.55 12.86
CA ARG A 388 -29.07 16.51 14.13
C ARG A 388 -30.05 15.34 14.20
N THR A 389 -30.68 14.99 13.08
CA THR A 389 -31.63 13.88 13.03
C THR A 389 -30.94 12.54 13.26
N VAL A 390 -29.82 12.29 12.57
CA VAL A 390 -29.07 11.04 12.73
C VAL A 390 -28.37 10.96 14.10
N GLU A 391 -27.72 12.04 14.54
CA GLU A 391 -26.94 12.02 15.79
C GLU A 391 -27.79 12.00 17.06
N LYS A 392 -29.07 12.43 16.99
CA LYS A 392 -30.03 12.31 18.09
C LYS A 392 -30.83 11.01 18.07
N ALA A 393 -30.80 10.27 16.97
CA ALA A 393 -31.49 8.99 16.88
C ALA A 393 -30.76 7.92 17.71
N ASP A 394 -31.54 6.98 18.25
CA ASP A 394 -31.00 5.88 19.07
C ASP A 394 -29.93 5.07 18.34
N ILE A 395 -29.98 4.99 17.00
CA ILE A 395 -29.00 4.30 16.16
C ILE A 395 -27.58 4.89 16.27
N PHE A 396 -27.42 6.18 16.61
CA PHE A 396 -26.11 6.82 16.79
C PHE A 396 -25.67 6.84 18.27
N SER A 397 -26.56 6.45 19.19
CA SER A 397 -26.29 6.44 20.63
C SER A 397 -25.40 5.27 21.06
N THR A 398 -25.47 4.13 20.36
CA THR A 398 -24.61 2.97 20.62
C THR A 398 -23.24 3.10 19.93
N PRO A 399 -22.11 2.88 20.64
CA PRO A 399 -20.78 3.05 20.07
C PRO A 399 -20.50 2.22 18.80
N ILE A 400 -21.00 0.99 18.75
CA ILE A 400 -20.76 0.05 17.63
C ILE A 400 -21.43 0.55 16.34
N THR A 401 -22.72 0.88 16.41
CA THR A 401 -23.49 1.38 15.27
C THR A 401 -23.02 2.76 14.82
N ARG A 402 -22.64 3.63 15.77
CA ARG A 402 -22.02 4.92 15.47
C ARG A 402 -20.75 4.75 14.65
N SER A 403 -19.83 3.90 15.10
CA SER A 403 -18.58 3.64 14.39
C SER A 403 -18.82 3.00 13.02
N ALA A 404 -19.76 2.07 12.89
CA ALA A 404 -20.14 1.48 11.61
C ALA A 404 -20.68 2.52 10.61
N LEU A 405 -21.57 3.43 11.05
CA LEU A 405 -22.10 4.51 10.20
C LEU A 405 -21.00 5.48 9.73
N LEU A 406 -20.07 5.81 10.62
CA LEU A 406 -18.92 6.67 10.29
C LEU A 406 -17.97 5.98 9.30
N LEU A 407 -17.71 4.68 9.47
CA LEU A 407 -16.91 3.89 8.54
C LEU A 407 -17.56 3.85 7.15
N LEU A 408 -18.87 3.56 7.06
CA LEU A 408 -19.62 3.57 5.81
C LEU A 408 -19.60 4.94 5.14
N ARG A 409 -19.74 6.02 5.91
CA ARG A 409 -19.59 7.40 5.41
C ARG A 409 -18.19 7.65 4.83
N GLY A 410 -17.15 7.14 5.49
CA GLY A 410 -15.78 7.19 4.98
C GLY A 410 -15.62 6.47 3.63
N LEU A 411 -16.16 5.25 3.55
CA LEU A 411 -16.10 4.41 2.36
C LEU A 411 -16.88 5.02 1.18
N LEU A 412 -18.07 5.57 1.44
CA LEU A 412 -19.00 6.05 0.41
C LEU A 412 -18.88 7.57 0.17
N ALA A 413 -19.26 8.42 1.13
CA ALA A 413 -19.26 9.88 0.95
C ALA A 413 -17.86 10.50 0.83
N LYS A 414 -16.88 10.03 1.62
CA LYS A 414 -15.50 10.53 1.56
C LYS A 414 -14.67 9.89 0.45
N GLY A 415 -15.27 8.95 -0.28
CA GLY A 415 -14.75 8.47 -1.56
C GLY A 415 -13.62 7.45 -1.46
N VAL A 416 -13.40 6.79 -0.32
CA VAL A 416 -12.36 5.74 -0.19
C VAL A 416 -12.63 4.62 -1.20
N LEU A 417 -13.88 4.14 -1.33
CA LEU A 417 -14.23 3.07 -2.27
C LEU A 417 -13.97 3.49 -3.73
N LEU A 418 -14.44 4.68 -4.11
CA LEU A 418 -14.23 5.22 -5.46
C LEU A 418 -12.76 5.48 -5.77
N PHE A 419 -11.99 5.92 -4.78
CA PHE A 419 -10.55 6.10 -4.90
C PHE A 419 -9.82 4.77 -5.12
N THR A 420 -10.21 3.70 -4.44
CA THR A 420 -9.58 2.39 -4.62
C THR A 420 -9.98 1.71 -5.94
N LEU A 421 -11.20 1.93 -6.44
CA LEU A 421 -11.70 1.32 -7.68
C LEU A 421 -11.40 2.16 -8.94
N GLY A 422 -11.17 3.47 -8.81
CA GLY A 422 -10.96 4.36 -9.95
C GLY A 422 -9.49 4.49 -10.36
N PRO A 423 -8.71 5.34 -9.66
CA PRO A 423 -7.32 5.64 -9.99
C PRO A 423 -6.31 4.54 -9.65
N LYS A 424 -6.58 3.64 -8.69
CA LYS A 424 -5.62 2.60 -8.28
C LYS A 424 -5.78 1.33 -9.12
N ARG A 425 -4.74 0.95 -9.86
CA ARG A 425 -4.66 -0.30 -10.64
C ARG A 425 -3.84 -1.36 -9.92
N PHE A 426 -4.38 -2.56 -9.81
CA PHE A 426 -3.68 -3.72 -9.25
C PHE A 426 -2.43 -4.04 -10.08
N ARG A 427 -1.33 -4.43 -9.41
CA ARG A 427 0.01 -4.66 -9.95
C ARG A 427 0.71 -3.44 -10.55
N VAL A 428 0.06 -2.28 -10.68
CA VAL A 428 0.67 -1.06 -11.23
C VAL A 428 0.83 0.01 -10.16
N ASN A 429 -0.23 0.28 -9.39
CA ASN A 429 -0.21 1.26 -8.30
C ASN A 429 -0.20 0.61 -6.92
N TYR A 430 -0.62 -0.66 -6.82
CA TYR A 430 -0.62 -1.40 -5.57
C TYR A 430 -0.55 -2.91 -5.80
N GLY A 431 -0.10 -3.63 -4.79
CA GLY A 431 -0.08 -5.10 -4.77
C GLY A 431 0.62 -5.64 -3.52
N LEU A 432 0.85 -6.96 -3.48
CA LEU A 432 1.55 -7.64 -2.39
C LEU A 432 3.05 -7.73 -2.68
N ALA A 433 3.88 -7.49 -1.67
CA ALA A 433 5.33 -7.52 -1.81
C ALA A 433 5.98 -8.45 -0.76
N PRO A 434 5.85 -9.79 -0.92
CA PRO A 434 6.36 -10.74 0.06
C PRO A 434 7.89 -10.69 0.19
N ASP A 435 8.60 -10.32 -0.89
CA ASP A 435 10.07 -10.22 -0.92
C ASP A 435 10.60 -8.87 -0.42
N ARG A 436 9.71 -7.95 0.00
CA ARG A 436 10.09 -6.65 0.58
C ARG A 436 10.85 -6.87 1.89
N GLN A 437 11.76 -5.95 2.22
CA GLN A 437 12.42 -5.91 3.53
C GLN A 437 12.14 -4.56 4.24
N PRO A 438 11.41 -4.57 5.38
CA PRO A 438 10.78 -5.74 6.02
C PRO A 438 9.61 -6.31 5.19
N PRO A 439 9.31 -7.62 5.31
CA PRO A 439 8.17 -8.22 4.64
C PRO A 439 6.87 -7.67 5.23
N THR A 440 5.83 -7.58 4.41
CA THR A 440 4.48 -7.25 4.87
C THR A 440 3.45 -8.07 4.11
N MET A 441 2.36 -8.40 4.79
CA MET A 441 1.23 -9.09 4.18
C MET A 441 0.16 -8.13 3.66
N LEU A 442 0.34 -6.82 3.85
CA LEU A 442 -0.57 -5.76 3.42
C LEU A 442 -0.26 -5.30 1.99
N ALA A 443 -1.25 -4.71 1.32
CA ALA A 443 -1.03 -4.05 0.04
C ALA A 443 -0.15 -2.81 0.20
N VAL A 444 0.87 -2.71 -0.66
CA VAL A 444 1.83 -1.61 -0.68
C VAL A 444 1.73 -0.81 -1.98
N PRO A 445 2.14 0.47 -2.01
CA PRO A 445 2.23 1.26 -3.23
C PRO A 445 3.29 0.71 -4.18
N TYR A 446 2.99 0.72 -5.48
CA TYR A 446 3.91 0.32 -6.54
C TYR A 446 4.37 1.55 -7.32
N ARG A 447 5.66 1.60 -7.67
CA ARG A 447 6.23 2.68 -8.49
C ARG A 447 5.95 2.46 -9.97
N ALA A 448 5.92 1.20 -10.35
CA ALA A 448 5.62 0.73 -11.68
C ALA A 448 5.03 -0.68 -11.60
N LYS A 449 4.70 -1.24 -12.77
CA LYS A 449 4.21 -2.61 -12.85
C LYS A 449 5.13 -3.59 -12.10
N ASP A 450 4.53 -4.37 -11.19
CA ASP A 450 5.19 -5.42 -10.39
C ASP A 450 6.42 -4.94 -9.60
N MET A 451 6.57 -3.63 -9.43
CA MET A 451 7.69 -3.01 -8.73
C MET A 451 7.21 -2.26 -7.50
N PRO A 452 7.11 -2.96 -6.36
CA PRO A 452 6.70 -2.35 -5.11
C PRO A 452 7.69 -1.27 -4.69
N SER A 453 7.17 -0.20 -4.08
CA SER A 453 8.02 0.77 -3.42
C SER A 453 8.68 0.11 -2.20
N PRO A 454 10.03 0.08 -2.09
CA PRO A 454 10.74 -0.76 -1.12
C PRO A 454 10.37 -0.53 0.36
N ARG A 455 9.82 0.65 0.71
CA ARG A 455 9.46 1.03 2.07
C ARG A 455 8.19 1.89 2.19
N SER A 456 7.48 2.10 1.09
CA SER A 456 6.27 2.93 1.11
C SER A 456 5.05 2.11 1.51
N GLU A 457 4.13 2.76 2.21
CA GLU A 457 2.84 2.26 2.68
C GLU A 457 1.77 3.31 2.39
N PHE A 458 0.50 2.91 2.32
CA PHE A 458 -0.59 3.87 2.24
C PHE A 458 -0.88 4.45 3.63
N SER A 459 -1.07 5.76 3.71
CA SER A 459 -1.32 6.45 4.98
C SER A 459 -2.69 6.16 5.59
N HIS A 460 -3.66 5.84 4.73
CA HIS A 460 -5.06 5.75 5.11
C HIS A 460 -5.47 4.29 5.41
N PRO A 461 -5.88 3.94 6.65
CA PRO A 461 -6.14 2.54 7.05
C PRO A 461 -7.23 1.87 6.21
N ASP A 462 -8.32 2.58 5.89
CA ASP A 462 -9.39 2.00 5.07
C ASP A 462 -8.97 1.77 3.61
N VAL A 463 -8.04 2.60 3.08
CA VAL A 463 -7.44 2.36 1.76
C VAL A 463 -6.57 1.11 1.81
N VAL A 464 -5.74 0.96 2.86
CA VAL A 464 -4.91 -0.24 3.07
C VAL A 464 -5.78 -1.50 3.12
N ILE A 465 -6.85 -1.50 3.92
CA ILE A 465 -7.74 -2.66 4.06
C ILE A 465 -8.38 -3.01 2.71
N VAL A 466 -8.98 -2.05 2.01
CA VAL A 466 -9.64 -2.30 0.72
C VAL A 466 -8.64 -2.79 -0.32
N LEU A 467 -7.49 -2.13 -0.48
CA LEU A 467 -6.46 -2.54 -1.46
C LEU A 467 -5.84 -3.89 -1.11
N THR A 468 -5.72 -4.23 0.18
CA THR A 468 -5.27 -5.55 0.63
C THR A 468 -6.29 -6.60 0.25
N CYS A 469 -7.57 -6.41 0.57
CA CYS A 469 -8.66 -7.29 0.14
C CYS A 469 -8.62 -7.53 -1.38
N LEU A 470 -8.61 -6.45 -2.18
CA LEU A 470 -8.55 -6.55 -3.65
C LEU A 470 -7.30 -7.30 -4.13
N SER A 471 -6.14 -7.09 -3.51
CA SER A 471 -4.90 -7.77 -3.90
C SER A 471 -4.99 -9.29 -3.71
N TYR A 472 -5.55 -9.77 -2.60
CA TYR A 472 -5.74 -11.20 -2.37
C TYR A 472 -6.87 -11.78 -3.21
N TYR A 473 -7.94 -11.02 -3.48
CA TYR A 473 -9.01 -11.47 -4.38
C TYR A 473 -8.52 -11.67 -5.82
N TYR A 474 -7.69 -10.75 -6.32
CA TYR A 474 -7.18 -10.79 -7.69
C TYR A 474 -6.02 -11.75 -7.87
N ARG A 475 -5.08 -11.82 -6.92
CA ARG A 475 -3.96 -12.77 -6.96
C ARG A 475 -4.41 -14.21 -6.66
N GLY A 476 -5.40 -14.36 -5.78
CA GLY A 476 -5.70 -15.61 -5.09
C GLY A 476 -4.67 -15.94 -4.00
N LEU A 477 -4.98 -16.97 -3.22
CA LEU A 477 -4.11 -17.47 -2.16
C LEU A 477 -3.06 -18.46 -2.69
N ALA A 478 -1.83 -18.39 -2.18
CA ALA A 478 -0.80 -19.40 -2.40
C ALA A 478 -1.10 -20.68 -1.59
N ASP A 479 -0.51 -21.83 -1.98
CA ASP A 479 -0.77 -23.10 -1.29
C ASP A 479 -0.36 -23.05 0.19
N ALA A 480 0.73 -22.35 0.52
CA ALA A 480 1.15 -22.13 1.91
C ALA A 480 0.12 -21.34 2.74
N GLU A 481 -0.54 -20.37 2.12
CA GLU A 481 -1.57 -19.54 2.76
C GLU A 481 -2.85 -20.36 2.95
N LEU A 482 -3.21 -21.20 1.98
CA LEU A 482 -4.33 -22.14 2.10
C LEU A 482 -4.11 -23.19 3.19
N TYR A 483 -2.89 -23.72 3.33
CA TYR A 483 -2.55 -24.57 4.47
C TYR A 483 -2.71 -23.82 5.79
N THR A 484 -2.24 -22.57 5.86
CA THR A 484 -2.43 -21.72 7.05
C THR A 484 -3.91 -21.57 7.39
N CYS A 485 -4.78 -21.36 6.40
CA CYS A 485 -6.23 -21.33 6.59
C CYS A 485 -6.76 -22.64 7.19
N LEU A 486 -6.37 -23.79 6.62
CA LEU A 486 -6.81 -25.09 7.13
C LEU A 486 -6.31 -25.38 8.55
N ASP A 487 -5.10 -24.95 8.90
CA ASP A 487 -4.53 -25.12 10.25
C ASP A 487 -5.24 -24.22 11.28
N VAL A 488 -5.54 -22.97 10.94
CA VAL A 488 -6.35 -22.08 11.79
C VAL A 488 -7.76 -22.64 11.94
N LEU A 489 -8.36 -23.10 10.84
CA LEU A 489 -9.70 -23.68 10.81
C LEU A 489 -9.80 -24.95 11.65
N LYS A 490 -8.78 -25.81 11.62
CA LYS A 490 -8.73 -27.05 12.41
C LYS A 490 -8.84 -26.81 13.92
N ASN A 491 -8.38 -25.66 14.39
CA ASN A 491 -8.44 -25.26 15.79
C ASN A 491 -9.69 -24.42 16.11
N SER A 492 -10.62 -24.25 15.16
CA SER A 492 -11.87 -23.51 15.33
C SER A 492 -13.02 -24.44 15.71
N ASP A 493 -13.85 -24.00 16.65
CA ASP A 493 -15.06 -24.72 17.05
C ASP A 493 -16.15 -24.71 15.96
N GLN A 494 -16.02 -23.85 14.94
CA GLN A 494 -16.96 -23.70 13.82
C GLN A 494 -16.36 -24.17 12.47
N ALA A 495 -15.43 -25.13 12.51
CA ALA A 495 -14.65 -25.55 11.34
C ALA A 495 -15.52 -25.99 10.13
N ASP A 496 -16.53 -26.84 10.35
CA ASP A 496 -17.39 -27.34 9.27
C ASP A 496 -18.34 -26.27 8.72
N GLU A 497 -18.81 -25.33 9.55
CA GLU A 497 -19.68 -24.23 9.09
C GLU A 497 -18.90 -23.27 8.19
N GLU A 498 -17.74 -22.84 8.65
CA GLU A 498 -16.84 -21.95 7.91
C GLU A 498 -16.42 -22.58 6.58
N TYR A 499 -15.98 -23.84 6.62
CA TYR A 499 -15.60 -24.58 5.41
C TYR A 499 -16.80 -24.82 4.48
N GLY A 500 -18.00 -25.02 5.03
CA GLY A 500 -19.23 -25.10 4.26
C GLY A 500 -19.50 -23.82 3.45
N ARG A 501 -19.21 -22.64 4.01
CA ARG A 501 -19.27 -21.36 3.27
C ARG A 501 -18.24 -21.29 2.15
N TRP A 502 -17.05 -21.85 2.36
CA TRP A 502 -16.01 -21.93 1.32
C TRP A 502 -16.45 -22.85 0.18
N ALA A 503 -16.96 -24.04 0.51
CA ALA A 503 -17.46 -25.00 -0.48
C ALA A 503 -18.65 -24.45 -1.28
N ALA A 504 -19.57 -23.71 -0.64
CA ALA A 504 -20.71 -23.09 -1.31
C ALA A 504 -20.30 -22.04 -2.35
N ALA A 505 -19.17 -21.36 -2.16
CA ALA A 505 -18.61 -20.42 -3.14
C ALA A 505 -17.86 -21.11 -4.30
N CYS A 506 -17.65 -22.42 -4.23
CA CYS A 506 -16.90 -23.22 -5.20
C CYS A 506 -17.79 -24.29 -5.85
N PRO A 507 -18.59 -23.95 -6.88
CA PRO A 507 -19.50 -24.91 -7.51
C PRO A 507 -18.80 -26.10 -8.16
N ASP A 508 -17.54 -25.93 -8.59
CA ASP A 508 -16.73 -27.00 -9.19
C ASP A 508 -16.05 -27.92 -8.15
N LEU A 509 -16.23 -27.69 -6.86
CA LEU A 509 -15.64 -28.52 -5.81
C LEU A 509 -16.43 -29.83 -5.71
N PRO A 510 -15.77 -31.01 -5.81
CA PRO A 510 -16.46 -32.29 -5.68
C PRO A 510 -17.21 -32.39 -4.35
N SER A 511 -18.42 -32.96 -4.37
CA SER A 511 -19.28 -33.11 -3.18
C SER A 511 -18.61 -33.89 -2.04
N SER A 512 -17.67 -34.79 -2.35
CA SER A 512 -16.85 -35.50 -1.36
C SER A 512 -16.02 -34.57 -0.47
N PHE A 513 -15.75 -33.34 -0.92
CA PHE A 513 -14.92 -32.34 -0.26
C PHE A 513 -15.71 -31.13 0.25
N HIS A 514 -17.04 -31.26 0.46
CA HIS A 514 -17.89 -30.17 0.98
C HIS A 514 -17.85 -30.04 2.51
N HIS A 515 -17.40 -31.07 3.21
CA HIS A 515 -17.24 -31.07 4.67
C HIS A 515 -15.75 -31.05 5.05
N PHE A 516 -15.41 -30.34 6.14
CA PHE A 516 -14.04 -30.21 6.58
C PHE A 516 -13.49 -31.55 7.08
N SER A 517 -14.34 -32.34 7.75
CA SER A 517 -14.02 -33.72 8.18
C SER A 517 -13.56 -34.65 7.05
N SER A 518 -13.89 -34.35 5.79
CA SER A 518 -13.47 -35.12 4.62
C SER A 518 -12.08 -34.72 4.08
N ILE A 519 -11.49 -33.63 4.58
CA ILE A 519 -10.20 -33.10 4.12
C ILE A 519 -9.07 -33.64 4.99
N ASN A 520 -8.13 -34.34 4.38
CA ASN A 520 -6.92 -34.76 5.06
C ASN A 520 -5.81 -33.71 4.84
N VAL A 521 -5.64 -32.78 5.77
CA VAL A 521 -4.62 -31.70 5.71
C VAL A 521 -3.19 -32.24 5.55
N LYS A 522 -2.92 -33.50 5.91
CA LYS A 522 -1.60 -34.13 5.74
C LYS A 522 -1.36 -34.67 4.32
N ASP A 523 -2.40 -34.88 3.53
CA ASP A 523 -2.31 -35.37 2.16
C ASP A 523 -2.14 -34.21 1.18
N ARG A 524 -0.87 -33.86 0.91
CA ARG A 524 -0.53 -32.76 0.00
C ARG A 524 -1.04 -32.96 -1.42
N ALA A 525 -1.06 -34.21 -1.92
CA ALA A 525 -1.50 -34.48 -3.28
C ALA A 525 -3.02 -34.27 -3.43
N GLN A 526 -3.80 -34.62 -2.41
CA GLN A 526 -5.23 -34.29 -2.35
C GLN A 526 -5.43 -32.77 -2.29
N CYS A 527 -4.74 -32.08 -1.37
CA CYS A 527 -4.89 -30.64 -1.17
C CYS A 527 -4.48 -29.84 -2.42
N GLU A 528 -3.24 -29.97 -2.89
CA GLU A 528 -2.68 -29.18 -4.00
C GLU A 528 -3.30 -29.56 -5.35
N GLY A 529 -3.65 -30.84 -5.55
CA GLY A 529 -4.17 -31.33 -6.82
C GLY A 529 -5.67 -31.15 -7.02
N LYS A 530 -6.49 -31.26 -5.96
CA LYS A 530 -7.96 -31.35 -6.08
C LYS A 530 -8.72 -30.25 -5.34
N VAL A 531 -8.23 -29.78 -4.20
CA VAL A 531 -8.97 -28.86 -3.32
C VAL A 531 -8.51 -27.40 -3.55
N PHE A 532 -7.22 -27.14 -3.43
CA PHE A 532 -6.63 -25.80 -3.52
C PHE A 532 -6.89 -25.10 -4.86
N PRO A 533 -6.85 -25.77 -6.04
CA PRO A 533 -7.18 -25.11 -7.30
C PRO A 533 -8.60 -24.52 -7.32
N LYS A 534 -9.53 -25.08 -6.53
CA LYS A 534 -10.93 -24.62 -6.44
C LYS A 534 -11.12 -23.55 -5.36
N LEU A 535 -10.43 -23.67 -4.23
CA LEU A 535 -10.52 -22.71 -3.11
C LEU A 535 -9.69 -21.43 -3.31
N ARG A 536 -8.64 -21.47 -4.13
CA ARG A 536 -7.62 -20.40 -4.27
C ARG A 536 -8.18 -19.01 -4.52
N PHE A 537 -9.25 -18.91 -5.29
CA PHE A 537 -9.88 -17.64 -5.64
C PHE A 537 -11.25 -17.44 -4.99
N ALA A 538 -11.65 -18.35 -4.12
CA ALA A 538 -12.92 -18.26 -3.41
C ALA A 538 -12.83 -17.13 -2.39
N LYS A 539 -13.65 -16.08 -2.59
CA LYS A 539 -13.66 -14.91 -1.72
C LYS A 539 -13.82 -15.26 -0.23
N PRO A 540 -14.71 -16.17 0.21
CA PRO A 540 -14.83 -16.51 1.62
C PRO A 540 -13.53 -17.05 2.25
N VAL A 541 -12.71 -17.77 1.47
CA VAL A 541 -11.42 -18.29 1.94
C VAL A 541 -10.41 -17.16 2.07
N ALA A 542 -10.38 -16.24 1.10
CA ALA A 542 -9.54 -15.04 1.18
C ALA A 542 -9.97 -14.13 2.33
N ASP A 543 -11.27 -13.94 2.55
CA ASP A 543 -11.81 -13.15 3.66
C ASP A 543 -11.40 -13.74 5.01
N PHE A 544 -11.50 -15.07 5.15
CA PHE A 544 -11.07 -15.77 6.36
C PHE A 544 -9.58 -15.58 6.61
N TYR A 545 -8.74 -15.77 5.58
CA TYR A 545 -7.29 -15.56 5.69
C TYR A 545 -6.97 -14.14 6.13
N LEU A 546 -7.60 -13.16 5.50
CA LEU A 546 -7.41 -11.75 5.79
C LEU A 546 -7.84 -11.39 7.21
N ALA A 547 -9.04 -11.83 7.62
CA ALA A 547 -9.64 -11.47 8.90
C ALA A 547 -9.03 -12.20 10.10
N LYS A 548 -8.53 -13.44 9.92
CA LYS A 548 -7.99 -14.26 11.01
C LYS A 548 -6.46 -14.30 11.06
N VAL A 549 -5.77 -13.99 9.96
CA VAL A 549 -4.30 -14.08 9.89
C VAL A 549 -3.68 -12.71 9.59
N VAL A 550 -4.01 -12.12 8.43
CA VAL A 550 -3.31 -10.94 7.92
C VAL A 550 -3.56 -9.69 8.77
N PHE A 551 -4.81 -9.26 8.90
CA PHE A 551 -5.14 -8.01 9.60
C PHE A 551 -4.84 -8.05 11.11
N PRO A 552 -5.14 -9.13 11.86
CA PRO A 552 -4.78 -9.20 13.28
C PRO A 552 -3.27 -9.09 13.53
N ARG A 553 -2.45 -9.58 12.59
CA ARG A 553 -0.99 -9.51 12.66
C ARG A 553 -0.45 -8.15 12.25
N GLU A 554 -0.88 -7.63 11.09
CA GLU A 554 -0.20 -6.52 10.41
C GLU A 554 -0.95 -5.18 10.50
N MET A 555 -2.28 -5.16 10.61
CA MET A 555 -3.04 -3.91 10.70
C MET A 555 -2.96 -3.32 12.10
N LYS A 556 -1.95 -2.48 12.28
CA LYS A 556 -1.60 -1.85 13.55
C LYS A 556 -1.39 -0.35 13.37
N GLN A 557 -1.74 0.41 14.40
CA GLN A 557 -1.54 1.85 14.45
C GLN A 557 -0.60 2.22 15.59
N PHE A 558 -0.03 3.43 15.53
CA PHE A 558 0.74 4.01 16.62
C PHE A 558 0.06 5.31 17.03
N PRO A 559 0.21 5.75 18.29
CA PRO A 559 -0.45 6.95 18.76
C PRO A 559 0.09 8.21 18.07
N PHE A 560 1.40 8.27 17.82
CA PHE A 560 2.06 9.46 17.26
C PHE A 560 3.02 9.13 16.13
N LYS A 561 3.31 10.12 15.31
CA LYS A 561 4.33 10.06 14.27
C LYS A 561 5.23 11.29 14.27
N LEU A 562 6.44 11.12 13.74
CA LEU A 562 7.30 12.20 13.25
C LEU A 562 7.35 12.12 11.73
N SER A 563 7.16 13.25 11.07
CA SER A 563 7.09 13.33 9.62
C SER A 563 8.11 14.31 9.05
N ALA A 564 8.65 13.99 7.88
CA ALA A 564 9.47 14.89 7.08
C ALA A 564 9.21 14.65 5.59
N SER A 565 9.17 15.69 4.77
CA SER A 565 8.84 15.60 3.33
C SER A 565 9.97 16.09 2.43
N GLY A 566 9.81 15.95 1.11
CA GLY A 566 10.77 16.49 0.13
C GLY A 566 11.02 18.00 0.28
N TRP A 567 10.08 18.77 0.84
CA TRP A 567 10.25 20.21 1.08
C TRP A 567 11.28 20.51 2.18
N ASP A 568 11.48 19.61 3.15
CA ASP A 568 12.53 19.76 4.17
C ASP A 568 13.94 19.79 3.59
N LEU A 569 14.14 19.22 2.40
CA LEU A 569 15.42 19.25 1.68
C LEU A 569 15.74 20.65 1.14
N ALA A 570 14.70 21.40 0.78
CA ALA A 570 14.78 22.70 0.11
C ALA A 570 14.65 23.89 1.07
N LYS A 571 14.73 23.65 2.39
CA LYS A 571 14.75 24.71 3.39
C LYS A 571 15.89 25.71 3.11
N PRO A 572 15.73 27.01 3.44
CA PRO A 572 16.83 27.96 3.33
C PRO A 572 18.06 27.51 4.14
N LYS A 573 19.24 27.54 3.52
CA LYS A 573 20.53 27.18 4.14
C LYS A 573 21.53 28.32 3.99
N ALA A 574 22.64 28.24 4.71
CA ALA A 574 23.74 29.21 4.60
C ALA A 574 24.37 29.22 3.19
N GLN A 575 24.39 28.07 2.52
CA GLN A 575 24.77 27.93 1.12
C GLN A 575 23.50 27.64 0.29
N PRO A 576 23.34 28.25 -0.90
CA PRO A 576 22.16 28.03 -1.71
C PRO A 576 22.15 26.63 -2.33
N LEU A 577 20.96 26.06 -2.49
CA LEU A 577 20.75 24.81 -3.20
C LEU A 577 20.60 25.08 -4.69
N THR A 578 21.17 24.21 -5.53
CA THR A 578 20.92 24.26 -6.97
C THR A 578 20.47 22.92 -7.50
N GLY A 579 19.61 22.90 -8.51
CA GLY A 579 19.11 21.64 -9.03
C GLY A 579 18.59 21.71 -10.45
N PHE A 580 18.34 20.53 -11.01
CA PHE A 580 17.80 20.36 -12.34
C PHE A 580 16.38 19.83 -12.30
N SER A 581 15.52 20.37 -13.17
CA SER A 581 14.24 19.75 -13.50
C SER A 581 14.25 19.19 -14.92
N GLY A 582 13.57 18.07 -15.13
CA GLY A 582 13.26 17.53 -16.45
C GLY A 582 12.46 18.50 -17.32
N THR A 583 11.51 19.19 -16.69
CA THR A 583 10.46 20.00 -17.31
C THR A 583 10.18 21.28 -16.49
N ASN A 584 9.28 22.15 -16.95
CA ASN A 584 8.87 23.35 -16.21
C ASN A 584 7.50 23.19 -15.53
N ASP A 585 6.86 22.03 -15.69
CA ASP A 585 5.46 21.84 -15.29
C ASP A 585 5.30 21.76 -13.77
N SER A 586 6.36 21.34 -13.07
CA SER A 586 6.44 21.29 -11.61
C SER A 586 6.73 22.63 -10.94
N LYS A 587 7.00 23.71 -11.69
CA LYS A 587 7.32 25.05 -11.13
C LYS A 587 6.27 25.56 -10.13
N GLY A 588 5.00 25.22 -10.36
CA GLY A 588 3.91 25.60 -9.46
C GLY A 588 3.95 24.92 -8.09
N VAL A 589 4.61 23.76 -8.00
CA VAL A 589 4.64 22.87 -6.82
C VAL A 589 5.96 22.96 -6.05
N LEU A 590 6.96 23.70 -6.58
CA LEU A 590 8.22 23.92 -5.89
C LEU A 590 8.05 24.72 -4.57
N PRO A 591 8.87 24.42 -3.54
CA PRO A 591 8.92 25.19 -2.31
C PRO A 591 9.11 26.69 -2.55
N LEU A 592 8.54 27.53 -1.68
CA LEU A 592 8.64 29.00 -1.80
C LEU A 592 10.09 29.51 -1.75
N SER A 593 10.99 28.77 -1.11
CA SER A 593 12.43 29.07 -0.98
C SER A 593 13.24 28.83 -2.26
N VAL A 594 12.66 28.19 -3.29
CA VAL A 594 13.38 27.79 -4.51
C VAL A 594 12.87 28.56 -5.72
N LYS A 595 13.76 29.31 -6.36
CA LYS A 595 13.48 30.05 -7.61
C LYS A 595 13.64 29.16 -8.84
N ALA A 596 12.60 29.02 -9.65
CA ALA A 596 12.70 28.34 -10.94
C ALA A 596 13.24 29.30 -12.03
N LEU A 597 14.48 29.08 -12.46
CA LEU A 597 15.16 29.86 -13.50
C LEU A 597 14.92 29.20 -14.87
N ASN A 598 14.09 29.82 -15.69
CA ASN A 598 13.83 29.35 -17.05
C ASN A 598 14.82 29.99 -18.04
N LEU A 599 15.96 29.33 -18.22
CA LEU A 599 17.03 29.80 -19.10
C LEU A 599 16.79 29.45 -20.58
N GLN A 600 15.85 28.53 -20.86
CA GLN A 600 15.47 28.12 -22.21
C GLN A 600 13.94 28.02 -22.35
N PRO A 601 13.23 29.15 -22.51
CA PRO A 601 11.77 29.16 -22.54
C PRO A 601 11.16 28.38 -23.73
N GLN A 602 11.89 28.17 -24.82
CA GLN A 602 11.39 27.47 -26.02
C GLN A 602 11.43 25.94 -25.93
N THR A 603 12.04 25.39 -24.89
CA THR A 603 12.31 23.96 -24.77
C THR A 603 11.03 23.09 -24.72
N ASN A 604 10.03 23.48 -23.93
CA ASN A 604 8.78 22.73 -23.81
C ASN A 604 7.98 22.74 -25.13
N ALA A 605 7.98 23.88 -25.84
CA ALA A 605 7.29 24.03 -27.11
C ALA A 605 7.97 23.21 -28.21
N ALA A 606 9.30 23.16 -28.23
CA ALA A 606 10.06 22.34 -29.17
C ALA A 606 9.75 20.85 -29.01
N VAL A 607 9.76 20.33 -27.77
CA VAL A 607 9.47 18.91 -27.53
C VAL A 607 8.03 18.53 -27.89
N LEU A 608 7.06 19.40 -27.56
CA LEU A 608 5.66 19.20 -27.99
C LEU A 608 5.52 19.28 -29.51
N SER A 609 6.19 20.24 -30.16
CA SER A 609 6.17 20.35 -31.63
C SER A 609 6.73 19.11 -32.32
N THR A 610 7.72 18.44 -31.70
CA THR A 610 8.28 17.18 -32.19
C THR A 610 7.29 16.02 -32.05
N LEU A 611 6.57 15.93 -30.93
CA LEU A 611 5.56 14.89 -30.72
C LEU A 611 4.31 15.07 -31.58
N LEU A 612 3.94 16.31 -31.89
CA LEU A 612 2.76 16.64 -32.70
C LEU A 612 3.02 16.66 -34.21
N ARG A 613 4.21 16.22 -34.69
CA ARG A 613 4.50 16.10 -36.12
C ARG A 613 3.61 15.04 -36.77
N GLU A 614 3.23 15.28 -38.03
CA GLU A 614 2.34 14.41 -38.83
C GLU A 614 2.84 12.95 -38.96
N ASN A 615 4.16 12.74 -38.91
CA ASN A 615 4.76 11.40 -38.99
C ASN A 615 4.56 10.57 -37.71
N ASN A 616 4.18 11.20 -36.60
CA ASN A 616 3.75 10.51 -35.38
C ASN A 616 2.25 10.24 -35.48
N THR A 617 1.88 8.98 -35.33
CA THR A 617 0.51 8.53 -35.58
C THR A 617 -0.18 8.10 -34.29
N VAL A 618 -1.50 8.01 -34.31
CA VAL A 618 -2.32 7.44 -33.24
C VAL A 618 -3.02 6.22 -33.79
N LEU A 619 -2.89 5.09 -33.10
CA LEU A 619 -3.58 3.85 -33.42
C LEU A 619 -4.60 3.54 -32.32
N GLU A 620 -5.86 3.77 -32.64
CA GLU A 620 -7.00 3.46 -31.80
C GLU A 620 -7.35 1.97 -31.93
N LEU A 621 -7.39 1.26 -30.80
CA LEU A 621 -7.74 -0.15 -30.74
C LEU A 621 -9.21 -0.33 -30.37
N GLY A 622 -9.88 -1.27 -31.03
CA GLY A 622 -11.30 -1.57 -30.84
C GLY A 622 -12.12 -1.34 -32.10
N ASP A 623 -13.24 -2.04 -32.22
CA ASP A 623 -14.17 -1.85 -33.33
C ASP A 623 -14.93 -0.54 -33.09
N GLY A 624 -14.87 0.40 -34.05
CA GLY A 624 -15.51 1.72 -34.01
C GLY A 624 -17.05 1.74 -33.90
N GLY A 625 -17.66 0.77 -33.22
CA GLY A 625 -19.08 0.66 -32.94
C GLY A 625 -19.36 -0.08 -31.61
N GLY A 626 -19.73 0.68 -30.58
CA GLY A 626 -20.70 0.30 -29.54
C GLY A 626 -20.42 -0.87 -28.57
N SER A 627 -19.40 -1.70 -28.75
CA SER A 627 -19.18 -2.86 -27.87
C SER A 627 -18.29 -2.55 -26.67
N GLN A 628 -18.41 -3.36 -25.61
CA GLN A 628 -18.00 -3.10 -24.22
C GLN A 628 -16.59 -2.50 -24.02
N VAL A 629 -16.44 -1.69 -22.96
CA VAL A 629 -15.13 -1.13 -22.56
C VAL A 629 -14.25 -2.26 -22.05
N SER A 630 -13.07 -2.40 -22.66
CA SER A 630 -12.06 -3.37 -22.23
C SER A 630 -10.72 -2.68 -22.00
N ALA A 631 -9.92 -3.25 -21.10
CA ALA A 631 -8.51 -2.88 -20.93
C ALA A 631 -7.69 -3.30 -22.17
N LEU A 632 -6.48 -2.76 -22.31
CA LEU A 632 -5.55 -3.24 -23.34
C LEU A 632 -5.11 -4.67 -23.01
N THR A 633 -5.35 -5.61 -23.93
CA THR A 633 -4.76 -6.95 -23.82
C THR A 633 -3.48 -7.05 -24.65
N GLU A 634 -2.63 -8.00 -24.29
CA GLU A 634 -1.38 -8.26 -25.01
C GLU A 634 -1.64 -8.68 -26.45
N ASP A 635 -2.69 -9.46 -26.69
CA ASP A 635 -3.08 -9.90 -28.03
C ASP A 635 -3.56 -8.73 -28.89
N MET A 636 -4.26 -7.74 -28.30
CA MET A 636 -4.61 -6.50 -29.00
C MET A 636 -3.36 -5.71 -29.39
N LEU A 637 -2.38 -5.60 -28.49
CA LEU A 637 -1.12 -4.90 -28.77
C LEU A 637 -0.30 -5.62 -29.84
N LEU A 638 -0.12 -6.95 -29.75
CA LEU A 638 0.61 -7.74 -30.75
C LEU A 638 -0.09 -7.69 -32.11
N GLY A 639 -1.42 -7.84 -32.14
CA GLY A 639 -2.21 -7.71 -33.37
C GLY A 639 -2.12 -6.32 -33.99
N ALA A 640 -1.99 -5.26 -33.18
CA ALA A 640 -1.77 -3.90 -33.65
C ALA A 640 -0.39 -3.71 -34.31
N LEU A 641 0.65 -4.33 -33.73
CA LEU A 641 2.00 -4.32 -34.28
C LEU A 641 2.09 -5.06 -35.61
N GLU A 642 1.39 -6.21 -35.73
CA GLU A 642 1.35 -7.01 -36.96
C GLU A 642 0.56 -6.34 -38.10
N LYS A 643 -0.56 -5.68 -37.79
CA LYS A 643 -1.44 -5.05 -38.79
C LYS A 643 -0.99 -3.66 -39.23
N SER A 644 -0.02 -3.06 -38.54
CA SER A 644 0.49 -1.72 -38.86
C SER A 644 1.23 -1.72 -40.19
N GLU A 645 0.89 -0.78 -41.08
CA GLU A 645 1.62 -0.57 -42.34
C GLU A 645 3.07 -0.13 -42.12
N GLN A 646 3.36 0.48 -40.97
CA GLN A 646 4.70 0.90 -40.56
C GLN A 646 5.20 -0.02 -39.45
N ALA A 647 6.32 -0.70 -39.71
CA ALA A 647 6.95 -1.58 -38.72
C ALA A 647 7.39 -0.77 -37.48
N MET A 648 6.94 -1.22 -36.30
CA MET A 648 7.29 -0.65 -35.00
C MET A 648 8.27 -1.59 -34.31
N GLN A 649 9.53 -1.18 -34.17
CA GLN A 649 10.60 -2.02 -33.62
C GLN A 649 10.78 -1.85 -32.10
N VAL A 650 10.26 -0.76 -31.55
CA VAL A 650 10.40 -0.41 -30.14
C VAL A 650 9.02 -0.36 -29.51
N ILE A 651 8.89 -0.88 -28.30
CA ILE A 651 7.68 -0.74 -27.49
C ILE A 651 8.07 -0.03 -26.20
N LEU A 652 7.40 1.10 -25.95
CA LEU A 652 7.53 1.90 -24.76
C LEU A 652 6.22 1.78 -23.97
N ASP A 653 6.19 0.90 -22.97
CA ASP A 653 5.00 0.67 -22.15
C ASP A 653 4.84 1.71 -21.03
N VAL A 654 4.77 2.99 -21.40
CA VAL A 654 4.67 4.12 -20.46
C VAL A 654 3.39 4.06 -19.63
N GLY A 655 2.31 3.53 -20.22
CA GLY A 655 1.01 3.39 -19.59
C GLY A 655 0.88 2.19 -18.64
N ALA A 656 1.91 1.35 -18.51
CA ALA A 656 1.83 0.05 -17.83
C ALA A 656 0.59 -0.74 -18.26
N GLN A 657 0.45 -0.95 -19.57
CA GLN A 657 -0.70 -1.62 -20.17
C GLN A 657 -0.44 -3.11 -20.39
N VAL A 658 0.82 -3.55 -20.50
CA VAL A 658 1.15 -4.97 -20.51
C VAL A 658 1.06 -5.45 -19.06
N ILE A 659 -0.10 -5.83 -18.54
CA ILE A 659 -0.26 -6.26 -17.12
C ILE A 659 -0.04 -7.77 -16.95
N GLU A 660 -0.45 -8.59 -17.91
CA GLU A 660 -0.61 -10.04 -17.71
C GLU A 660 0.73 -10.78 -17.65
N SER A 661 1.71 -10.39 -18.46
CA SER A 661 2.99 -11.08 -18.66
C SER A 661 4.19 -10.38 -18.04
N SER A 662 5.20 -11.12 -17.59
CA SER A 662 6.51 -10.54 -17.25
C SER A 662 7.22 -9.95 -18.47
N ASN A 663 8.23 -9.11 -18.26
CA ASN A 663 9.03 -8.54 -19.35
C ASN A 663 9.64 -9.63 -20.24
N PHE A 664 10.10 -10.73 -19.63
CA PHE A 664 10.58 -11.90 -20.36
C PHE A 664 9.49 -12.57 -21.20
N GLN A 665 8.30 -12.76 -20.65
CA GLN A 665 7.18 -13.37 -21.37
C GLN A 665 6.72 -12.50 -22.55
N MET A 666 6.67 -11.18 -22.36
CA MET A 666 6.36 -10.23 -23.44
C MET A 666 7.45 -10.24 -24.51
N ALA A 667 8.73 -10.20 -24.13
CA ALA A 667 9.86 -10.31 -25.08
C ALA A 667 9.80 -11.62 -25.88
N LYS A 668 9.44 -12.73 -25.24
CA LYS A 668 9.27 -14.03 -25.90
C LYS A 668 8.11 -14.01 -26.90
N LYS A 669 6.94 -13.47 -26.53
CA LYS A 669 5.79 -13.33 -27.42
C LYS A 669 6.11 -12.44 -28.62
N LEU A 670 6.79 -11.31 -28.38
CA LEU A 670 7.25 -10.40 -29.44
C LEU A 670 8.19 -11.08 -30.42
N LEU A 671 9.14 -11.88 -29.93
CA LEU A 671 10.08 -12.58 -30.82
C LEU A 671 9.39 -13.68 -31.64
N GLN A 672 8.33 -14.29 -31.10
CA GLN A 672 7.54 -15.31 -31.78
C GLN A 672 6.66 -14.72 -32.89
N SER A 673 6.10 -13.53 -32.70
CA SER A 673 5.33 -12.82 -33.74
C SER A 673 6.20 -12.06 -34.74
N ALA A 674 7.48 -11.81 -34.43
CA ALA A 674 8.39 -11.05 -35.28
C ALA A 674 8.81 -11.78 -36.57
N SER A 675 9.05 -11.00 -37.63
CA SER A 675 9.57 -11.48 -38.91
C SER A 675 10.94 -12.16 -38.79
N ASN A 676 11.25 -13.07 -39.73
CA ASN A 676 12.50 -13.84 -39.75
C ASN A 676 13.78 -12.99 -39.79
N GLY A 677 13.70 -11.70 -40.13
CA GLY A 677 14.83 -10.76 -40.10
C GLY A 677 15.24 -10.33 -38.69
N THR A 678 14.32 -10.42 -37.70
CA THR A 678 14.60 -10.09 -36.31
C THR A 678 15.32 -11.23 -35.62
N LYS A 679 16.49 -10.97 -35.04
CA LYS A 679 17.34 -12.01 -34.42
C LYS A 679 17.16 -12.10 -32.90
N ALA A 680 16.83 -10.99 -32.24
CA ALA A 680 16.71 -10.93 -30.79
C ALA A 680 15.76 -9.81 -30.30
N VAL A 681 15.43 -9.84 -29.01
CA VAL A 681 14.68 -8.79 -28.30
C VAL A 681 15.50 -8.28 -27.13
N ILE A 682 15.65 -6.96 -27.01
CA ILE A 682 16.28 -6.28 -25.87
C ILE A 682 15.18 -5.94 -24.85
N PHE A 683 15.37 -6.32 -23.59
CA PHE A 683 14.41 -6.09 -22.49
C PHE A 683 15.13 -6.07 -21.14
N PHE A 684 14.45 -5.68 -20.06
CA PHE A 684 14.97 -5.80 -18.69
C PHE A 684 14.50 -7.11 -18.06
N ASN A 685 15.44 -7.88 -17.48
CA ASN A 685 15.15 -9.14 -16.80
C ASN A 685 14.61 -8.92 -15.37
N ASP A 686 14.31 -10.02 -14.67
CA ASP A 686 13.77 -9.98 -13.29
C ASP A 686 14.79 -9.48 -12.26
N GLN A 687 16.08 -9.37 -12.64
CA GLN A 687 17.16 -8.79 -11.82
C GLN A 687 17.39 -7.31 -12.12
N ASP A 688 16.51 -6.65 -12.87
CA ASP A 688 16.66 -5.25 -13.29
C ASP A 688 17.94 -5.02 -14.14
N GLU A 689 18.33 -6.03 -14.91
CA GLU A 689 19.47 -5.96 -15.83
C GLU A 689 19.03 -5.97 -17.29
N LEU A 690 19.58 -5.02 -18.06
CA LEU A 690 19.36 -4.94 -19.51
C LEU A 690 19.93 -6.19 -20.20
N SER A 691 19.04 -6.98 -20.80
CA SER A 691 19.30 -8.32 -21.31
C SER A 691 18.79 -8.48 -22.75
N VAL A 692 19.28 -9.52 -23.43
CA VAL A 692 18.90 -9.86 -24.80
C VAL A 692 18.38 -11.29 -24.86
N LEU A 693 17.19 -11.48 -25.43
CA LEU A 693 16.60 -12.79 -25.74
C LEU A 693 16.80 -13.11 -27.21
N THR A 694 17.55 -14.17 -27.51
CA THR A 694 17.79 -14.64 -28.89
C THR A 694 16.73 -15.64 -29.36
N ARG A 695 16.60 -15.86 -30.68
CA ARG A 695 15.67 -16.87 -31.25
C ARG A 695 15.89 -18.30 -30.75
N ASN A 696 17.10 -18.62 -30.27
CA ASN A 696 17.42 -19.92 -29.70
C ASN A 696 16.95 -20.08 -28.24
N GLY A 697 16.31 -19.04 -27.67
CA GLY A 697 15.83 -19.03 -26.29
C GLY A 697 16.88 -18.69 -25.24
N VAL A 698 18.09 -18.30 -25.66
CA VAL A 698 19.18 -17.91 -24.75
C VAL A 698 19.00 -16.45 -24.32
N VAL A 699 19.12 -16.21 -23.01
CA VAL A 699 19.14 -14.87 -22.40
C VAL A 699 20.57 -14.55 -21.96
N GLU A 700 21.09 -13.41 -22.39
CA GLU A 700 22.43 -12.92 -22.02
C GLU A 700 22.42 -11.41 -21.71
N SER A 701 23.43 -10.91 -20.99
CA SER A 701 23.57 -9.49 -20.70
C SER A 701 23.79 -8.68 -21.98
N PHE A 702 23.09 -7.55 -22.13
CA PHE A 702 23.18 -6.70 -23.32
C PHE A 702 24.62 -6.23 -23.57
N LEU A 703 25.34 -5.80 -22.53
CA LEU A 703 26.68 -5.23 -22.63
C LEU A 703 27.73 -6.21 -23.18
N THR A 704 27.57 -7.50 -22.90
CA THR A 704 28.47 -8.56 -23.38
C THR A 704 28.02 -9.21 -24.68
N SER A 705 26.77 -8.94 -25.09
CA SER A 705 26.17 -9.53 -26.29
C SER A 705 26.73 -8.90 -27.58
N PRO A 706 26.72 -9.62 -28.72
CA PRO A 706 27.07 -9.05 -30.02
C PRO A 706 26.11 -7.93 -30.48
N TYR A 707 24.96 -7.79 -29.82
CA TYR A 707 23.93 -6.82 -30.14
C TYR A 707 24.16 -5.45 -29.49
N ALA A 708 25.09 -5.31 -28.54
CA ALA A 708 25.49 -4.02 -27.96
C ALA A 708 25.92 -3.00 -29.03
N THR A 709 26.62 -3.48 -30.05
CA THR A 709 27.13 -2.68 -31.18
C THR A 709 26.23 -2.75 -32.41
N ASN A 710 25.24 -3.64 -32.43
CA ASN A 710 24.35 -3.84 -33.58
C ASN A 710 22.90 -4.03 -33.12
N THR A 711 22.29 -2.95 -32.65
CA THR A 711 20.88 -2.92 -32.24
C THR A 711 19.90 -3.06 -33.41
N GLY A 712 20.36 -2.90 -34.66
CA GLY A 712 19.55 -2.93 -35.87
C GLY A 712 18.78 -4.22 -36.14
N ASP A 713 19.30 -5.35 -35.66
CA ASP A 713 18.70 -6.68 -35.82
C ASP A 713 17.74 -7.07 -34.67
N CYS A 714 17.46 -6.13 -33.75
CA CYS A 714 16.72 -6.39 -32.52
C CYS A 714 15.39 -5.62 -32.43
N LEU A 715 14.39 -6.23 -31.79
CA LEU A 715 13.27 -5.47 -31.22
C LEU A 715 13.63 -5.00 -29.82
N VAL A 716 12.95 -3.97 -29.33
CA VAL A 716 13.18 -3.42 -27.99
C VAL A 716 11.85 -3.33 -27.25
N PHE A 717 11.82 -3.85 -26.02
CA PHE A 717 10.70 -3.69 -25.10
C PHE A 717 11.19 -3.02 -23.83
N LEU A 718 10.64 -1.83 -23.54
CA LEU A 718 10.86 -1.11 -22.29
C LEU A 718 9.53 -0.99 -21.56
N ASP A 719 9.46 -1.52 -20.35
CA ASP A 719 8.29 -1.36 -19.48
C ASP A 719 8.21 0.07 -18.91
N GLN A 720 7.17 0.34 -18.11
CA GLN A 720 6.93 1.64 -17.51
C GLN A 720 8.14 2.19 -16.75
N ALA A 721 8.83 1.38 -15.95
CA ALA A 721 9.94 1.89 -15.12
C ALA A 721 11.21 2.14 -15.92
N HIS A 722 11.48 1.26 -16.88
CA HIS A 722 12.67 1.33 -17.70
C HIS A 722 12.52 2.29 -18.88
N THR A 723 11.34 2.92 -19.06
CA THR A 723 11.18 4.06 -19.98
C THR A 723 11.87 5.33 -19.49
N ARG A 724 12.33 5.38 -18.22
CA ARG A 724 13.15 6.45 -17.64
C ARG A 724 14.55 5.93 -17.30
N GLY A 725 15.57 6.79 -17.39
CA GLY A 725 16.97 6.44 -17.02
C GLY A 725 17.74 5.58 -18.04
N THR A 726 17.06 4.73 -18.81
CA THR A 726 17.68 3.88 -19.83
C THR A 726 18.19 4.68 -21.03
N ASP A 727 19.40 4.37 -21.51
CA ASP A 727 20.00 4.95 -22.72
C ASP A 727 20.41 3.84 -23.70
N LEU A 728 19.70 3.75 -24.83
CA LEU A 728 19.95 2.76 -25.88
C LEU A 728 20.27 3.48 -27.19
N LYS A 729 21.34 3.07 -27.86
CA LYS A 729 21.67 3.56 -29.20
C LYS A 729 20.81 2.82 -30.23
N LEU A 730 19.71 3.46 -30.63
CA LEU A 730 18.75 2.92 -31.59
C LEU A 730 19.02 3.43 -33.01
N PRO A 731 18.81 2.61 -34.05
CA PRO A 731 18.95 3.04 -35.45
C PRO A 731 18.01 4.20 -35.83
N ASP A 732 18.45 4.98 -36.81
CA ASP A 732 17.81 6.23 -37.20
C ASP A 732 16.41 6.04 -37.81
N HIS A 733 16.06 4.84 -38.28
CA HIS A 733 14.77 4.55 -38.94
C HIS A 733 13.75 3.88 -38.00
N TYR A 734 14.06 3.73 -36.72
CA TYR A 734 13.19 3.00 -35.78
C TYR A 734 11.93 3.80 -35.44
N ARG A 735 10.82 3.06 -35.30
CA ARG A 735 9.54 3.59 -34.81
C ARG A 735 9.14 2.89 -33.51
N ALA A 736 8.66 3.67 -32.55
CA ALA A 736 8.20 3.17 -31.26
C ALA A 736 6.67 3.14 -31.13
N ALA A 737 6.12 2.01 -30.69
CA ALA A 737 4.76 1.91 -30.17
C ALA A 737 4.75 2.41 -28.71
N VAL A 738 3.98 3.44 -28.42
CA VAL A 738 3.91 4.07 -27.09
C VAL A 738 2.54 3.80 -26.48
N THR A 739 2.49 3.07 -25.36
CA THR A 739 1.22 2.82 -24.68
C THR A 739 0.81 4.03 -23.83
N LEU A 740 -0.50 4.30 -23.76
CA LEU A 740 -1.07 5.32 -22.89
C LEU A 740 -1.78 4.67 -21.70
N GLY A 741 -1.69 5.28 -20.52
CA GLY A 741 -2.34 4.78 -19.31
C GLY A 741 -2.91 5.90 -18.45
N PRO A 742 -3.82 5.58 -17.51
CA PRO A 742 -4.42 6.57 -16.64
C PRO A 742 -3.36 7.18 -15.71
N GLY A 743 -3.36 8.50 -15.59
CA GLY A 743 -2.46 9.23 -14.69
C GLY A 743 -1.03 9.44 -15.23
N VAL A 744 -0.71 8.97 -16.44
CA VAL A 744 0.54 9.32 -17.12
C VAL A 744 0.59 10.84 -17.30
N THR A 745 1.60 11.46 -16.72
CA THR A 745 1.80 12.91 -16.86
C THR A 745 2.41 13.24 -18.22
N LYS A 746 2.25 14.50 -18.66
CA LYS A 746 2.94 14.99 -19.85
C LYS A 746 4.44 14.71 -19.79
N ASP A 747 5.04 14.91 -18.62
CA ASP A 747 6.48 14.79 -18.41
C ASP A 747 6.94 13.34 -18.53
N THR A 748 6.22 12.41 -17.89
CA THR A 748 6.49 10.97 -18.01
C THR A 748 6.40 10.51 -19.47
N LEU A 749 5.35 10.93 -20.18
CA LEU A 749 5.15 10.57 -21.60
C LEU A 749 6.29 11.10 -22.47
N VAL A 750 6.62 12.37 -22.30
CA VAL A 750 7.68 13.06 -23.04
C VAL A 750 9.05 12.43 -22.76
N GLN A 751 9.36 12.14 -21.49
CA GLN A 751 10.61 11.49 -21.07
C GLN A 751 10.81 10.12 -21.71
N ALA A 752 9.74 9.34 -21.80
CA ALA A 752 9.73 8.03 -22.42
C ALA A 752 9.88 8.12 -23.95
N CYS A 753 9.11 8.97 -24.63
CA CYS A 753 9.24 9.15 -26.09
C CYS A 753 10.66 9.60 -26.48
N MET A 754 11.31 10.42 -25.65
CA MET A 754 12.69 10.89 -25.86
C MET A 754 13.76 9.81 -25.63
N ARG A 755 13.40 8.56 -25.34
CA ARG A 755 14.30 7.40 -25.51
C ARG A 755 14.64 7.18 -26.99
N MET A 756 13.75 7.60 -27.88
CA MET A 756 14.04 7.76 -29.30
C MET A 756 14.89 9.04 -29.48
N ARG A 757 16.20 8.94 -29.26
CA ARG A 757 17.11 10.10 -29.23
C ARG A 757 17.13 10.94 -30.52
N LYS A 758 16.70 10.37 -31.65
CA LYS A 758 16.56 11.03 -32.95
C LYS A 758 15.09 11.24 -33.34
N LEU A 759 14.20 11.40 -32.35
CA LEU A 759 12.78 11.65 -32.58
C LEU A 759 12.58 12.93 -33.39
N GLY A 760 11.91 12.83 -34.54
CA GLY A 760 11.79 13.92 -35.50
C GLY A 760 12.98 14.08 -36.46
N GLU A 761 14.07 13.35 -36.25
CA GLU A 761 15.27 13.31 -37.09
C GLU A 761 15.53 11.87 -37.58
N GLY A 762 14.47 11.23 -38.08
CA GLY A 762 14.48 9.85 -38.61
C GLY A 762 13.66 8.87 -37.77
N GLN A 763 13.61 9.05 -36.45
CA GLN A 763 12.83 8.22 -35.55
C GLN A 763 11.44 8.80 -35.28
N TRP A 764 10.46 7.94 -35.04
CA TRP A 764 9.05 8.32 -34.90
C TRP A 764 8.34 7.53 -33.80
N VAL A 765 7.19 8.01 -33.35
CA VAL A 765 6.33 7.32 -32.38
C VAL A 765 4.93 7.08 -32.93
N THR A 766 4.29 6.02 -32.47
CA THR A 766 2.89 5.72 -32.71
C THR A 766 2.20 5.45 -31.37
N PHE A 767 1.23 6.26 -31.00
CA PHE A 767 0.51 6.13 -29.73
C PHE A 767 -0.57 5.06 -29.84
N ILE A 768 -0.52 4.06 -28.96
CA ILE A 768 -1.49 2.97 -28.91
C ILE A 768 -2.56 3.31 -27.87
N VAL A 769 -3.82 3.42 -28.31
CA VAL A 769 -4.95 3.86 -27.47
C VAL A 769 -6.00 2.77 -27.35
N SER A 770 -6.05 2.11 -26.19
CA SER A 770 -7.08 1.11 -25.84
C SER A 770 -8.50 1.72 -25.73
N PRO A 771 -9.57 0.91 -25.81
CA PRO A 771 -10.94 1.36 -25.58
C PRO A 771 -11.14 2.07 -24.22
N GLU A 772 -10.53 1.56 -23.14
CA GLU A 772 -10.54 2.24 -21.82
C GLU A 772 -10.01 3.68 -21.93
N MET A 773 -8.84 3.83 -22.54
CA MET A 773 -8.16 5.13 -22.66
C MET A 773 -8.89 6.09 -23.59
N GLN A 774 -9.48 5.61 -24.70
CA GLN A 774 -10.31 6.44 -25.58
C GLN A 774 -11.45 7.07 -24.80
N LYS A 775 -12.20 6.28 -24.01
CA LYS A 775 -13.29 6.81 -23.18
C LYS A 775 -12.80 7.78 -22.12
N ARG A 776 -11.73 7.46 -21.41
CA ARG A 776 -11.13 8.37 -20.41
C ARG A 776 -10.71 9.70 -21.04
N ILE A 777 -10.05 9.69 -22.20
CA ILE A 777 -9.63 10.90 -22.91
C ILE A 777 -10.86 11.71 -23.36
N GLN A 778 -11.87 11.06 -23.96
CA GLN A 778 -13.12 11.72 -24.36
C GLN A 778 -13.88 12.33 -23.17
N GLY A 779 -13.88 11.66 -22.02
CA GLY A 779 -14.44 12.15 -20.77
C GLY A 779 -13.70 13.39 -20.26
N ILE A 780 -12.37 13.37 -20.28
CA ILE A 780 -11.53 14.53 -19.88
C ILE A 780 -11.71 15.71 -20.84
N CYS A 781 -11.80 15.48 -22.16
CA CYS A 781 -12.04 16.54 -23.14
C CYS A 781 -13.38 17.27 -22.94
N LYS A 782 -14.33 16.69 -22.18
CA LYS A 782 -15.61 17.31 -21.79
C LYS A 782 -15.54 18.02 -20.43
N ILE A 783 -14.43 17.92 -19.71
CA ILE A 783 -14.26 18.44 -18.34
C ILE A 783 -13.17 19.52 -18.37
N THR A 784 -13.52 20.75 -17.96
CA THR A 784 -12.62 21.92 -17.92
C THR A 784 -11.78 22.05 -16.65
N ASP A 785 -11.84 21.10 -15.70
CA ASP A 785 -11.37 21.35 -14.33
C ASP A 785 -10.15 20.51 -13.91
N GLY A 786 -9.17 21.21 -13.34
CA GLY A 786 -7.89 20.68 -12.87
C GLY A 786 -7.94 19.98 -11.50
N ARG A 787 -6.94 19.15 -11.24
CA ARG A 787 -6.78 18.39 -9.99
C ARG A 787 -6.32 19.28 -8.82
N PRO A 788 -6.75 19.02 -7.58
CA PRO A 788 -6.29 19.76 -6.41
C PRO A 788 -4.83 19.45 -6.04
N LEU A 789 -4.05 20.49 -5.73
CA LEU A 789 -2.70 20.42 -5.15
C LEU A 789 -2.78 20.26 -3.62
N VAL A 790 -1.81 19.56 -3.03
CA VAL A 790 -1.75 19.27 -1.59
C VAL A 790 -1.26 20.50 -0.82
N VAL A 791 -2.15 21.09 -0.01
CA VAL A 791 -1.87 22.30 0.79
C VAL A 791 -1.30 21.94 2.17
N GLN A 792 -1.67 20.77 2.68
CA GLN A 792 -1.39 20.36 4.06
C GLN A 792 0.10 20.17 4.30
N ASP A 793 0.85 19.63 3.34
CA ASP A 793 2.30 19.42 3.48
C ASP A 793 3.08 20.73 3.53
N GLY A 794 2.67 21.73 2.74
CA GLY A 794 3.26 23.07 2.79
C GLY A 794 3.00 23.75 4.13
N LYS A 795 1.80 23.58 4.71
CA LYS A 795 1.45 24.09 6.04
C LYS A 795 2.24 23.37 7.15
N ARG A 796 2.35 22.03 7.06
CA ARG A 796 3.14 21.19 7.97
C ARG A 796 4.61 21.60 7.98
N HIS A 797 5.21 21.77 6.80
CA HIS A 797 6.59 22.21 6.65
C HIS A 797 6.87 23.53 7.38
N LEU A 798 6.01 24.54 7.19
CA LEU A 798 6.15 25.84 7.86
C LEU A 798 6.10 25.71 9.38
N HIS A 799 5.14 24.96 9.92
CA HIS A 799 5.02 24.71 11.37
C HIS A 799 6.26 24.00 11.93
N GLN A 800 6.68 22.91 11.31
CA GLN A 800 7.86 22.15 11.74
C GLN A 800 9.15 22.99 11.64
N GLU A 801 9.26 23.89 10.66
CA GLU A 801 10.39 24.81 10.53
C GLU A 801 10.44 25.81 11.71
N GLU A 802 9.30 26.31 12.18
CA GLU A 802 9.24 27.19 13.36
C GLU A 802 9.72 26.49 14.63
N VAL A 803 9.19 25.28 14.89
CA VAL A 803 9.64 24.46 16.02
C VAL A 803 11.14 24.21 15.93
N TRP A 804 11.64 23.93 14.72
CA TRP A 804 13.06 23.69 14.49
C TRP A 804 13.93 24.94 14.73
N LYS A 805 13.50 26.13 14.30
CA LYS A 805 14.20 27.40 14.55
C LYS A 805 14.28 27.71 16.05
N GLU A 806 13.23 27.43 16.81
CA GLU A 806 13.25 27.59 18.26
C GLU A 806 14.25 26.62 18.91
N VAL A 807 14.32 25.38 18.41
CA VAL A 807 15.29 24.37 18.85
C VAL A 807 16.73 24.79 18.50
N GLU A 808 16.95 25.46 17.36
CA GLU A 808 18.25 26.06 17.00
C GLU A 808 18.63 27.19 17.97
N ARG A 809 17.69 28.09 18.29
CA ARG A 809 17.90 29.19 19.24
C ARG A 809 18.22 28.70 20.65
N THR A 810 17.59 27.61 21.07
CA THR A 810 17.71 27.06 22.44
C THR A 810 18.79 25.99 22.60
N GLY A 811 19.38 25.52 21.49
CA GLY A 811 20.49 24.56 21.52
C GLY A 811 20.09 23.08 21.69
N GLY A 812 18.79 22.75 21.62
CA GLY A 812 18.31 21.36 21.67
C GLY A 812 16.80 21.24 21.98
N PHE A 813 16.27 20.02 21.93
CA PHE A 813 14.86 19.78 22.24
C PHE A 813 14.57 19.84 23.75
N SER A 814 13.50 20.56 24.10
CA SER A 814 12.78 20.49 25.37
C SER A 814 11.54 19.60 25.23
N PRO A 815 10.96 19.07 26.33
CA PRO A 815 9.71 18.29 26.28
C PRO A 815 8.59 18.99 25.49
N ALA A 816 8.35 20.28 25.78
CA ALA A 816 7.31 21.06 25.12
C ALA A 816 7.54 21.25 23.61
N THR A 817 8.78 21.53 23.19
CA THR A 817 9.13 21.65 21.76
C THR A 817 9.10 20.30 21.02
N LEU A 818 9.17 19.20 21.75
CA LEU A 818 9.15 17.85 21.20
C LEU A 818 7.71 17.38 21.00
N GLU A 819 6.85 17.61 22.01
CA GLU A 819 5.39 17.49 21.89
C GLU A 819 4.84 18.39 20.77
N SER A 820 5.43 19.58 20.57
CA SER A 820 5.01 20.48 19.50
C SER A 820 5.33 19.94 18.09
N TYR A 821 6.26 18.99 17.98
CA TYR A 821 6.68 18.35 16.72
C TYR A 821 5.94 17.03 16.44
N LEU A 822 5.41 16.37 17.47
CA LEU A 822 4.67 15.11 17.31
C LEU A 822 3.27 15.34 16.72
N GLU A 823 2.95 14.55 15.69
CA GLU A 823 1.64 14.54 15.05
C GLU A 823 0.84 13.31 15.53
N PRO A 824 -0.48 13.43 15.78
CA PRO A 824 -1.34 12.27 15.98
C PRO A 824 -1.33 11.38 14.74
N GLU A 825 -0.99 10.09 14.91
CA GLU A 825 -1.02 9.11 13.83
C GLU A 825 -2.33 8.32 13.85
N ALA A 826 -2.71 7.83 15.04
CA ALA A 826 -4.01 7.22 15.26
C ALA A 826 -5.10 8.30 15.27
N MET A 827 -6.05 8.17 14.34
CA MET A 827 -7.24 9.01 14.27
C MET A 827 -8.49 8.14 14.33
N SER A 828 -9.42 8.48 15.23
CA SER A 828 -10.69 7.76 15.39
C SER A 828 -11.62 7.97 14.19
N LEU A 829 -12.60 7.09 14.02
CA LEU A 829 -13.62 7.25 12.97
C LEU A 829 -14.41 8.55 13.13
N ASP A 830 -14.65 9.00 14.37
CA ASP A 830 -15.26 10.29 14.68
C ASP A 830 -14.43 11.46 14.13
N GLN A 831 -13.11 11.45 14.37
CA GLN A 831 -12.21 12.49 13.87
C GLN A 831 -12.12 12.50 12.34
N ARG A 832 -12.15 11.32 11.71
CA ARG A 832 -11.98 11.19 10.25
C ARG A 832 -13.26 11.51 9.46
N TYR A 833 -14.42 11.05 9.94
CA TYR A 833 -15.61 10.93 9.08
C TYR A 833 -16.84 11.68 9.58
N ARG A 834 -16.89 12.09 10.87
CA ARG A 834 -18.08 12.76 11.40
C ARG A 834 -18.31 14.09 10.69
N PRO A 835 -19.49 14.33 10.09
CA PRO A 835 -19.81 15.59 9.45
C PRO A 835 -19.93 16.69 10.50
N ARG A 836 -19.26 17.82 10.28
CA ARG A 836 -19.41 19.03 11.10
C ARG A 836 -20.17 20.14 10.37
N PRO A 837 -20.92 21.00 11.09
CA PRO A 837 -21.62 22.16 10.54
C PRO A 837 -20.69 23.09 9.76
N ALA A 838 -21.23 23.79 8.75
CA ALA A 838 -20.42 24.65 7.87
C ALA A 838 -19.76 25.83 8.62
N ALA A 839 -20.40 26.36 9.67
CA ALA A 839 -19.84 27.44 10.49
C ALA A 839 -18.58 27.02 11.28
N ASP A 840 -18.40 25.73 11.56
CA ASP A 840 -17.21 25.20 12.23
C ASP A 840 -16.10 24.80 11.26
N ARG A 841 -16.38 24.70 9.94
CA ARG A 841 -15.38 24.27 8.92
C ARG A 841 -14.29 25.31 8.67
N ASP A 842 -14.63 26.61 8.73
CA ASP A 842 -13.64 27.69 8.63
C ASP A 842 -12.78 27.78 9.89
N THR A 843 -13.36 27.47 11.05
CA THR A 843 -12.65 27.29 12.31
C THR A 843 -11.77 26.05 12.29
N GLU A 844 -12.14 24.98 11.58
CA GLU A 844 -11.37 23.72 11.46
C GLU A 844 -10.20 23.80 10.47
N LEU A 845 -10.27 24.64 9.44
CA LEU A 845 -9.09 25.04 8.66
C LEU A 845 -8.06 25.75 9.56
N ALA A 846 -8.52 26.36 10.66
CA ALA A 846 -7.70 27.00 11.69
C ALA A 846 -7.38 26.09 12.91
N GLU A 847 -8.24 25.15 13.29
CA GLU A 847 -8.06 24.21 14.42
C GLU A 847 -7.42 22.88 13.98
N GLY A 848 -7.56 22.49 12.72
CA GLY A 848 -6.69 21.52 12.07
C GLY A 848 -5.23 22.00 12.04
N MET A 849 -4.98 23.32 12.19
CA MET A 849 -3.64 23.87 12.48
C MET A 849 -3.19 23.60 13.92
N ALA A 850 -4.11 23.36 14.86
CA ALA A 850 -3.81 23.02 16.26
C ALA A 850 -3.78 21.50 16.50
N GLY A 851 -4.51 20.69 15.72
CA GLY A 851 -4.53 19.23 15.81
C GLY A 851 -3.32 18.50 15.21
N MET A 852 -2.44 19.21 14.47
CA MET A 852 -1.16 18.66 13.97
C MET A 852 -0.09 18.55 15.05
N SER A 853 -0.40 18.89 16.30
CA SER A 853 0.59 18.87 17.36
C SER A 853 -0.06 18.65 18.72
N LEU A 854 0.59 17.87 19.60
CA LEU A 854 0.12 17.67 20.98
C LEU A 854 0.08 18.96 21.81
N GLY A 855 0.82 19.99 21.38
CA GLY A 855 1.12 21.16 22.19
C GLY A 855 1.01 22.48 21.46
N THR A 856 -0.19 22.91 21.03
CA THR A 856 -0.42 24.36 20.90
C THR A 856 -1.88 24.79 21.00
N GLN A 857 -2.28 25.22 22.20
CA GLN A 857 -2.99 26.51 22.31
C GLN A 857 -1.95 27.59 21.95
N LEU A 858 -1.96 28.06 20.70
CA LEU A 858 -1.03 29.11 20.26
C LEU A 858 -1.19 30.37 21.14
N ARG A 859 -0.08 30.85 21.71
CA ARG A 859 0.02 32.24 22.15
C ARG A 859 -0.16 33.12 20.90
N PRO A 860 -1.08 34.10 20.90
CA PRO A 860 -1.50 34.86 19.71
C PRO A 860 -0.43 35.73 19.02
N GLN A 861 0.83 35.69 19.46
CA GLN A 861 1.93 36.49 18.90
C GLN A 861 2.69 35.81 17.75
N VAL A 862 2.63 34.47 17.60
CA VAL A 862 3.40 33.73 16.58
C VAL A 862 2.66 33.64 15.24
N ALA A 863 1.32 33.54 15.27
CA ALA A 863 0.46 33.47 14.07
C ALA A 863 0.58 34.70 13.13
N PHE A 864 1.16 35.80 13.60
CA PHE A 864 1.25 37.06 12.84
C PHE A 864 2.47 37.14 11.92
N GLN A 865 3.53 36.33 12.12
CA GLN A 865 4.79 36.49 11.37
C GLN A 865 4.81 35.79 10.00
N HIS A 866 3.94 34.80 9.75
CA HIS A 866 3.92 34.02 8.50
C HIS A 866 2.55 33.92 7.80
N SER A 867 1.58 34.75 8.18
CA SER A 867 0.30 34.90 7.45
C SER A 867 0.52 35.20 5.96
N SER A 868 1.60 35.90 5.61
CA SER A 868 1.99 36.23 4.24
C SER A 868 2.45 35.03 3.41
N GLN A 869 3.19 34.08 3.99
CA GLN A 869 3.65 32.87 3.29
C GLN A 869 2.51 31.86 3.11
N LEU A 870 1.66 31.70 4.15
CA LEU A 870 0.43 30.91 4.04
C LEU A 870 -0.51 31.51 2.99
N ALA A 871 -0.69 32.84 2.99
CA ALA A 871 -1.42 33.53 1.94
C ALA A 871 -0.78 33.36 0.56
N ALA A 872 0.56 33.27 0.45
CA ALA A 872 1.23 33.02 -0.82
C ALA A 872 0.98 31.60 -1.34
N ILE A 873 0.96 30.59 -0.46
CA ILE A 873 0.59 29.20 -0.80
C ILE A 873 -0.87 29.17 -1.27
N GLU A 874 -1.77 29.80 -0.52
CA GLU A 874 -3.21 29.87 -0.84
C GLU A 874 -3.47 30.65 -2.14
N ALA A 875 -2.72 31.73 -2.40
CA ALA A 875 -2.79 32.47 -3.66
C ALA A 875 -2.27 31.66 -4.85
N LYS A 876 -1.16 30.92 -4.69
CA LYS A 876 -0.67 29.97 -5.72
C LYS A 876 -1.75 28.94 -6.05
N LEU A 877 -2.44 28.40 -5.05
CA LEU A 877 -3.53 27.44 -5.23
C LEU A 877 -4.75 28.04 -5.94
N ALA A 878 -5.14 29.27 -5.57
CA ALA A 878 -6.22 29.98 -6.23
C ALA A 878 -5.92 30.22 -7.72
N ALA A 879 -4.66 30.52 -8.07
CA ALA A 879 -4.24 30.70 -9.45
C ALA A 879 -4.36 29.41 -10.31
N PHE A 880 -4.35 28.22 -9.71
CA PHE A 880 -4.55 26.94 -10.40
C PHE A 880 -6.00 26.45 -10.40
N LYS A 881 -6.89 27.01 -9.57
CA LYS A 881 -8.28 26.55 -9.40
C LYS A 881 -9.28 27.53 -10.02
N ASN A 882 -9.91 27.13 -11.13
CA ASN A 882 -11.13 27.79 -11.63
C ASN A 882 -12.44 27.18 -11.05
N SER A 883 -12.38 26.30 -10.04
CA SER A 883 -13.58 25.67 -9.47
C SER A 883 -13.48 25.39 -7.96
N THR A 884 -14.53 25.75 -7.24
CA THR A 884 -14.74 25.81 -5.79
C THR A 884 -15.14 24.46 -5.16
N ARG A 885 -14.38 23.38 -5.41
CA ARG A 885 -14.53 22.13 -4.65
C ARG A 885 -13.18 21.53 -4.28
N THR A 886 -12.73 21.78 -3.05
CA THR A 886 -11.72 20.95 -2.38
C THR A 886 -12.31 19.57 -2.13
N ALA A 887 -12.15 18.65 -3.08
CA ALA A 887 -12.47 17.25 -2.84
C ALA A 887 -11.54 16.72 -1.72
N PRO A 888 -12.03 15.87 -0.79
CA PRO A 888 -11.22 15.17 0.23
C PRO A 888 -10.19 14.17 -0.33
N SER A 889 -9.91 14.20 -1.64
CA SER A 889 -9.06 13.26 -2.36
C SER A 889 -7.56 13.40 -2.05
N SER A 890 -7.10 14.53 -1.50
CA SER A 890 -5.67 14.74 -1.22
C SER A 890 -5.14 13.78 -0.16
N THR A 891 -5.84 13.62 0.96
CA THR A 891 -5.48 12.70 2.05
C THR A 891 -5.49 11.23 1.64
N LEU A 892 -6.29 10.86 0.63
CA LEU A 892 -6.33 9.49 0.13
C LEU A 892 -5.15 9.15 -0.80
N GLN A 893 -4.53 10.18 -1.41
CA GLN A 893 -3.40 10.03 -2.33
C GLN A 893 -2.03 10.00 -1.64
N GLU A 894 -1.97 10.24 -0.33
CA GLU A 894 -0.73 10.26 0.44
C GLU A 894 -0.10 8.87 0.53
N GLU A 895 1.16 8.79 0.14
CA GLU A 895 2.01 7.60 0.22
C GLU A 895 3.18 7.92 1.13
N GLN A 896 3.44 7.07 2.12
CA GLN A 896 4.37 7.39 3.20
C GLN A 896 5.41 6.30 3.32
N GLU A 897 6.68 6.68 3.43
CA GLU A 897 7.76 5.77 3.76
C GLU A 897 7.83 5.61 5.27
N ARG A 898 7.38 4.46 5.77
CA ARG A 898 7.24 4.21 7.20
C ARG A 898 8.44 3.42 7.72
N GLU A 899 9.18 3.99 8.66
CA GLU A 899 10.22 3.28 9.40
C GLU A 899 9.70 2.93 10.79
N LEU A 900 9.37 1.66 11.02
CA LEU A 900 8.83 1.16 12.29
C LEU A 900 9.89 1.13 13.40
N ALA A 901 9.46 1.32 14.64
CA ALA A 901 10.32 1.08 15.81
C ALA A 901 10.62 -0.43 15.95
N PRO A 902 11.82 -0.83 16.43
CA PRO A 902 12.18 -2.24 16.59
C PRO A 902 11.21 -2.99 17.52
N GLU A 903 10.64 -4.09 17.04
CA GLU A 903 9.64 -4.89 17.75
C GLU A 903 10.25 -5.74 18.89
N ILE A 904 9.44 -5.93 19.94
CA ILE A 904 9.56 -7.03 20.89
C ILE A 904 8.23 -7.78 20.80
N GLU A 905 8.23 -8.98 20.19
CA GLU A 905 7.03 -9.82 20.12
C GLU A 905 6.74 -10.43 21.51
N GLU A 906 5.57 -10.16 22.07
CA GLU A 906 5.05 -10.85 23.26
C GLU A 906 4.01 -11.90 22.86
N GLU A 907 4.31 -13.18 23.09
CA GLU A 907 3.34 -14.27 22.89
C GLU A 907 2.28 -14.27 24.01
N ARG A 908 1.00 -14.18 23.64
CA ARG A 908 -0.12 -14.39 24.58
C ARG A 908 -0.28 -15.87 24.89
N HIS A 909 0.04 -16.25 26.13
CA HIS A 909 -0.27 -17.58 26.64
C HIS A 909 -1.77 -17.74 26.94
N HIS A 910 -2.39 -18.81 26.42
CA HIS A 910 -3.74 -19.22 26.83
C HIS A 910 -3.72 -19.67 28.29
N SER A 911 -4.40 -18.92 29.17
CA SER A 911 -4.57 -19.31 30.57
C SER A 911 -5.55 -20.49 30.67
N ARG A 912 -5.03 -21.69 30.95
CA ARG A 912 -5.86 -22.83 31.31
C ARG A 912 -6.55 -22.56 32.67
N PRO A 913 -7.77 -23.07 32.90
CA PRO A 913 -8.42 -22.94 34.20
C PRO A 913 -7.56 -23.59 35.30
N LEU A 914 -7.63 -23.04 36.51
CA LEU A 914 -6.87 -23.54 37.65
C LEU A 914 -7.27 -25.00 37.95
N PRO A 915 -6.32 -25.90 38.25
CA PRO A 915 -6.65 -27.26 38.69
C PRO A 915 -7.52 -27.23 39.96
N ARG A 916 -8.61 -28.00 39.98
CA ARG A 916 -9.54 -28.12 41.12
C ARG A 916 -9.80 -29.60 41.44
N SER A 917 -10.12 -29.91 42.70
CA SER A 917 -10.49 -31.28 43.11
C SER A 917 -11.91 -31.60 42.67
N ALA A 918 -12.11 -32.78 42.06
CA ALA A 918 -13.43 -33.30 41.74
C ALA A 918 -14.21 -33.67 43.01
N LEU A 919 -15.53 -33.44 43.01
CA LEU A 919 -16.42 -33.90 44.09
C LEU A 919 -16.78 -35.38 43.89
N PRO A 920 -16.94 -36.17 44.96
CA PRO A 920 -17.41 -37.54 44.85
C PRO A 920 -18.90 -37.57 44.44
N HIS A 921 -19.23 -38.46 43.51
CA HIS A 921 -20.60 -38.67 43.03
C HIS A 921 -21.41 -39.53 44.00
N ASP A 922 -22.65 -39.12 44.29
CA ASP A 922 -23.59 -39.87 45.11
C ASP A 922 -25.02 -39.80 44.55
N VAL A 923 -25.73 -40.94 44.54
CA VAL A 923 -27.10 -41.04 44.05
C VAL A 923 -28.06 -40.77 45.21
N HIS A 924 -28.61 -39.56 45.24
CA HIS A 924 -29.43 -39.10 46.36
C HIS A 924 -30.71 -39.95 46.55
N PRO A 925 -31.15 -40.24 47.79
CA PRO A 925 -32.35 -41.04 48.07
C PRO A 925 -33.63 -40.52 47.40
N GLU A 926 -33.78 -39.20 47.27
CA GLU A 926 -34.94 -38.59 46.59
C GLU A 926 -34.96 -38.88 45.09
N LEU A 927 -33.80 -39.00 44.44
CA LEU A 927 -33.72 -39.44 43.04
C LEU A 927 -34.17 -40.90 42.91
N LYS A 928 -33.76 -41.77 43.85
CA LYS A 928 -34.21 -43.18 43.89
C LYS A 928 -35.74 -43.27 44.02
N SER A 929 -36.31 -42.48 44.92
CA SER A 929 -37.78 -42.39 45.08
C SER A 929 -38.47 -41.85 43.82
N PHE A 930 -37.88 -40.87 43.14
CA PHE A 930 -38.42 -40.30 41.90
C PHE A 930 -38.49 -41.34 40.77
N ILE A 931 -37.45 -42.15 40.59
CA ILE A 931 -37.43 -43.21 39.57
C ILE A 931 -38.53 -44.26 39.83
N ILE A 932 -38.79 -44.60 41.10
CA ILE A 932 -39.81 -45.59 41.48
C ILE A 932 -41.23 -45.01 41.39
N THR A 933 -41.44 -43.78 41.87
CA THR A 933 -42.77 -43.21 42.08
C THR A 933 -43.23 -42.25 40.99
N GLY A 934 -42.31 -41.78 40.14
CA GLY A 934 -42.57 -40.76 39.11
C GLY A 934 -42.93 -39.38 39.65
N ARG A 935 -42.72 -39.11 40.95
CA ARG A 935 -43.13 -37.87 41.61
C ARG A 935 -41.94 -37.17 42.29
N ILE A 936 -41.83 -35.86 42.04
CA ILE A 936 -40.90 -34.98 42.76
C ILE A 936 -41.60 -34.50 44.05
N LEU A 937 -40.95 -34.67 45.20
CA LEU A 937 -41.49 -34.21 46.48
C LEU A 937 -41.48 -32.67 46.57
N PRO A 938 -42.52 -32.04 47.16
CA PRO A 938 -42.51 -30.61 47.43
C PRO A 938 -41.29 -30.24 48.30
N HIS A 939 -40.57 -29.17 47.92
CA HIS A 939 -39.35 -28.70 48.60
C HIS A 939 -38.14 -29.64 48.58
N SER A 940 -38.05 -30.56 47.60
CA SER A 940 -36.84 -31.33 47.35
C SER A 940 -35.62 -30.42 47.21
N THR A 941 -34.52 -30.81 47.86
CA THR A 941 -33.24 -30.11 47.71
C THR A 941 -32.34 -30.76 46.63
N THR A 942 -32.79 -31.88 46.07
CA THR A 942 -32.07 -32.68 45.05
C THR A 942 -32.31 -32.15 43.65
N PHE A 943 -33.56 -31.78 43.34
CA PHE A 943 -33.95 -31.25 42.04
C PHE A 943 -33.90 -29.72 42.07
N LEU A 944 -32.97 -29.17 41.30
CA LEU A 944 -32.73 -27.74 41.16
C LEU A 944 -33.35 -27.23 39.86
N ARG A 945 -33.57 -25.90 39.79
CA ARG A 945 -33.94 -25.23 38.54
C ARG A 945 -32.69 -25.06 37.67
N PRO A 946 -32.67 -25.51 36.41
CA PRO A 946 -31.48 -25.50 35.55
C PRO A 946 -30.83 -24.12 35.42
N PHE A 947 -31.61 -23.09 35.04
CA PHE A 947 -31.06 -21.74 34.86
C PHE A 947 -30.61 -21.10 36.18
N ALA A 948 -31.28 -21.38 37.30
CA ALA A 948 -30.84 -20.88 38.61
C ALA A 948 -29.53 -21.53 39.07
N ALA A 949 -29.22 -22.75 38.61
CA ALA A 949 -27.96 -23.43 38.89
C ALA A 949 -26.75 -22.74 38.22
N LEU A 950 -26.97 -21.85 37.25
CA LEU A 950 -25.93 -21.04 36.61
C LEU A 950 -25.60 -19.75 37.39
N SER A 951 -26.14 -19.57 38.60
CA SER A 951 -25.94 -18.35 39.41
C SER A 951 -24.50 -18.06 39.82
N ASP A 952 -23.66 -19.09 39.88
CA ASP A 952 -22.23 -19.00 40.22
C ASP A 952 -21.33 -18.84 38.97
N THR A 953 -21.89 -18.35 37.85
CA THR A 953 -21.18 -18.08 36.59
C THR A 953 -20.90 -16.59 36.43
N THR A 954 -19.90 -16.24 35.64
CA THR A 954 -19.70 -14.82 35.28
C THR A 954 -20.85 -14.28 34.44
N ALA A 955 -21.49 -15.12 33.63
CA ALA A 955 -22.65 -14.76 32.83
C ALA A 955 -23.85 -14.33 33.70
N ALA A 956 -24.03 -14.92 34.90
CA ALA A 956 -25.09 -14.53 35.82
C ALA A 956 -25.02 -13.04 36.24
N HIS A 957 -23.82 -12.47 36.32
CA HIS A 957 -23.63 -11.05 36.65
C HIS A 957 -24.12 -10.09 35.56
N LEU A 958 -24.33 -10.56 34.34
CA LEU A 958 -24.86 -9.75 33.23
C LEU A 958 -26.39 -9.62 33.29
N PHE A 959 -27.08 -10.49 34.05
CA PHE A 959 -28.53 -10.43 34.21
C PHE A 959 -28.91 -9.49 35.36
N LYS A 960 -29.76 -8.50 35.07
CA LYS A 960 -30.32 -7.59 36.10
C LYS A 960 -31.42 -8.24 36.94
N SER A 961 -32.06 -9.29 36.43
CA SER A 961 -33.10 -10.06 37.13
C SER A 961 -32.54 -11.39 37.63
N PRO A 962 -33.05 -11.93 38.76
CA PRO A 962 -32.63 -13.25 39.24
C PRO A 962 -32.91 -14.33 38.20
N LEU A 963 -31.94 -15.21 37.93
CA LEU A 963 -32.10 -16.37 37.03
C LEU A 963 -33.23 -17.33 37.46
N SER A 964 -33.78 -17.16 38.66
CA SER A 964 -34.97 -17.85 39.13
C SER A 964 -36.28 -17.40 38.47
N SER A 965 -36.26 -16.32 37.66
CA SER A 965 -37.44 -15.88 36.88
C SER A 965 -37.68 -16.75 35.65
N PHE A 966 -36.68 -17.52 35.19
CA PHE A 966 -36.88 -18.50 34.13
C PHE A 966 -37.86 -19.60 34.58
N PRO A 967 -38.64 -20.19 33.65
CA PRO A 967 -39.58 -21.26 33.94
C PRO A 967 -38.91 -22.44 34.65
N SER A 968 -39.69 -23.12 35.49
CA SER A 968 -39.19 -24.16 36.41
C SER A 968 -39.71 -25.56 36.08
N ASP A 969 -40.13 -25.79 34.83
CA ASP A 969 -40.71 -27.07 34.43
C ASP A 969 -39.63 -28.13 34.21
N LEU A 970 -38.49 -27.74 33.65
CA LEU A 970 -37.28 -28.58 33.56
C LEU A 970 -36.53 -28.58 34.90
N HIS A 971 -36.00 -29.73 35.29
CA HIS A 971 -35.23 -29.90 36.52
C HIS A 971 -33.82 -30.45 36.25
N VAL A 972 -32.88 -30.18 37.14
CA VAL A 972 -31.52 -30.74 37.11
C VAL A 972 -31.13 -31.28 38.48
N THR A 973 -30.40 -32.39 38.55
CA THR A 973 -29.96 -32.93 39.84
C THR A 973 -28.79 -32.13 40.42
N ARG A 974 -28.68 -32.13 41.75
CA ARG A 974 -27.56 -31.52 42.46
C ARG A 974 -26.21 -32.11 42.05
N ASP A 975 -26.14 -33.41 41.80
CA ASP A 975 -24.91 -34.11 41.40
C ASP A 975 -24.47 -33.74 39.97
N PHE A 976 -25.42 -33.43 39.08
CA PHE A 976 -25.09 -32.88 37.77
C PHE A 976 -24.39 -31.52 37.88
N VAL A 977 -24.93 -30.62 38.72
CA VAL A 977 -24.45 -29.23 38.88
C VAL A 977 -23.10 -29.15 39.59
N ARG A 978 -22.88 -29.98 40.62
CA ARG A 978 -21.68 -29.89 41.48
C ARG A 978 -20.57 -30.82 41.01
N THR A 979 -19.71 -30.33 40.13
CA THR A 979 -18.60 -31.11 39.55
C THR A 979 -17.29 -31.01 40.35
N VAL A 980 -16.99 -29.84 40.93
CA VAL A 980 -15.73 -29.54 41.62
C VAL A 980 -15.96 -28.83 42.95
N ASP A 981 -14.95 -28.84 43.82
CA ASP A 981 -14.99 -28.09 45.08
C ASP A 981 -14.95 -26.56 44.83
N ALA A 982 -16.06 -25.91 45.21
CA ALA A 982 -16.27 -24.48 45.08
C ALA A 982 -15.55 -23.64 46.16
N THR A 983 -14.86 -24.26 47.12
CA THR A 983 -14.15 -23.54 48.17
C THR A 983 -12.82 -22.94 47.67
N GLY A 984 -12.65 -21.61 47.74
CA GLY A 984 -11.40 -20.92 47.43
C GLY A 984 -11.59 -19.58 46.69
N PRO A 985 -10.63 -18.63 46.81
CA PRO A 985 -10.74 -17.32 46.17
C PRO A 985 -10.76 -17.42 44.64
N GLY A 986 -11.63 -16.63 44.00
CA GLY A 986 -11.73 -16.56 42.54
C GLY A 986 -12.40 -17.76 41.85
N TYR A 987 -13.22 -18.54 42.56
CA TYR A 987 -14.04 -19.59 41.94
C TYR A 987 -15.09 -18.97 41.00
N SER A 988 -15.08 -19.40 39.74
CA SER A 988 -16.18 -19.23 38.78
C SER A 988 -16.50 -20.60 38.21
N SER A 989 -17.80 -20.93 38.11
CA SER A 989 -18.25 -22.22 37.56
C SER A 989 -18.08 -22.34 36.03
N ASP A 990 -17.80 -21.24 35.31
CA ASP A 990 -17.76 -21.18 33.84
C ASP A 990 -16.95 -22.31 33.19
N ALA A 991 -15.75 -22.59 33.70
CA ALA A 991 -14.83 -23.58 33.13
C ALA A 991 -15.07 -25.02 33.61
N TYR A 992 -16.02 -25.23 34.53
CA TYR A 992 -16.27 -26.52 35.19
C TYR A 992 -17.70 -27.04 34.97
N GLN A 993 -18.46 -26.40 34.08
CA GLN A 993 -19.81 -26.87 33.73
C GLN A 993 -19.76 -28.20 32.98
N ARG A 994 -20.77 -29.03 33.21
CA ARG A 994 -20.93 -30.32 32.56
C ARG A 994 -21.93 -30.20 31.40
N GLY A 995 -21.58 -30.77 30.25
CA GLY A 995 -22.53 -30.90 29.14
C GLY A 995 -23.66 -31.88 29.45
N VAL A 996 -24.86 -31.59 28.94
CA VAL A 996 -26.03 -32.46 29.13
C VAL A 996 -25.90 -33.69 28.23
N GLN A 997 -25.95 -34.88 28.82
CA GLN A 997 -25.83 -36.17 28.12
C GLN A 997 -27.02 -37.11 28.36
N TRP A 998 -27.64 -36.99 29.53
CA TRP A 998 -28.66 -37.93 30.01
C TRP A 998 -29.84 -37.16 30.59
N VAL A 999 -31.04 -37.54 30.15
CA VAL A 999 -32.29 -36.95 30.58
C VAL A 999 -33.23 -38.06 31.02
N VAL A 1000 -33.95 -37.85 32.12
CA VAL A 1000 -34.96 -38.78 32.62
C VAL A 1000 -36.32 -38.14 32.47
N THR A 1001 -37.26 -38.85 31.86
CA THR A 1001 -38.67 -38.45 31.82
C THR A 1001 -39.52 -39.40 32.65
N THR A 1002 -40.61 -38.90 33.22
CA THR A 1002 -41.61 -39.75 33.90
C THR A 1002 -42.99 -39.48 33.34
N GLY A 1003 -43.77 -40.52 33.01
CA GLY A 1003 -45.09 -40.39 32.38
C GLY A 1003 -46.26 -40.88 33.22
N VAL A 1004 -47.48 -40.52 32.81
CA VAL A 1004 -48.73 -41.19 33.21
C VAL A 1004 -49.29 -41.89 31.96
N HIS A 1005 -49.61 -43.18 32.06
CA HIS A 1005 -50.34 -43.90 31.01
C HIS A 1005 -51.81 -43.47 31.04
N ASP A 1006 -52.29 -42.86 29.96
CA ASP A 1006 -53.72 -42.70 29.70
C ASP A 1006 -54.25 -43.93 28.93
N ASP A 1007 -55.49 -44.34 29.19
CA ASP A 1007 -56.18 -45.51 28.59
C ASP A 1007 -56.28 -45.47 27.04
N GLY A 1008 -55.82 -44.39 26.40
CA GLY A 1008 -55.73 -44.21 24.93
C GLY A 1008 -54.35 -44.46 24.31
N GLY A 1009 -53.37 -44.98 25.04
CA GLY A 1009 -52.06 -45.37 24.49
C GLY A 1009 -51.07 -44.23 24.22
N GLY A 1010 -51.44 -42.97 24.47
CA GLY A 1010 -50.53 -41.82 24.42
C GLY A 1010 -49.96 -41.50 25.80
N GLY A 1011 -48.68 -41.79 26.05
CA GLY A 1011 -48.03 -41.44 27.31
C GLY A 1011 -47.76 -39.93 27.41
N ARG A 1012 -48.30 -39.26 28.44
CA ARG A 1012 -48.03 -37.83 28.69
C ARG A 1012 -46.89 -37.69 29.71
N VAL A 1013 -45.79 -37.06 29.29
CA VAL A 1013 -44.65 -36.77 30.18
C VAL A 1013 -45.07 -35.75 31.24
N ARG A 1014 -44.85 -36.09 32.51
CA ARG A 1014 -45.16 -35.27 33.68
C ARG A 1014 -43.95 -34.47 34.18
N ASN A 1015 -42.76 -35.07 34.17
CA ASN A 1015 -41.53 -34.43 34.64
C ASN A 1015 -40.37 -34.76 33.68
N MET A 1016 -39.42 -33.83 33.53
CA MET A 1016 -38.15 -34.02 32.82
C MET A 1016 -36.99 -33.54 33.71
N VAL A 1017 -35.99 -34.40 33.90
CA VAL A 1017 -34.86 -34.16 34.81
C VAL A 1017 -33.54 -34.47 34.10
N ILE A 1018 -32.60 -33.52 34.12
CA ILE A 1018 -31.21 -33.72 33.70
C ILE A 1018 -30.43 -34.36 34.84
N VAL A 1019 -29.71 -35.45 34.54
CA VAL A 1019 -28.96 -36.25 35.52
C VAL A 1019 -27.49 -36.36 35.15
N SER A 1020 -26.62 -36.62 36.13
CA SER A 1020 -25.20 -36.85 35.86
C SER A 1020 -24.95 -38.22 35.20
N PRO A 1021 -23.80 -38.43 34.53
CA PRO A 1021 -23.43 -39.76 34.03
C PRO A 1021 -23.36 -40.84 35.12
N ALA A 1022 -22.97 -40.47 36.35
CA ALA A 1022 -22.91 -41.40 37.48
C ALA A 1022 -24.33 -41.82 37.93
N GLU A 1023 -25.25 -40.84 38.03
CA GLU A 1023 -26.66 -41.09 38.30
C GLU A 1023 -27.31 -41.90 37.16
N ALA A 1024 -27.05 -41.55 35.90
CA ALA A 1024 -27.56 -42.27 34.73
C ALA A 1024 -27.12 -43.74 34.71
N SER A 1025 -25.86 -44.02 35.06
CA SER A 1025 -25.37 -45.40 35.17
C SER A 1025 -26.14 -46.20 36.23
N TRP A 1026 -26.42 -45.61 37.39
CA TRP A 1026 -27.24 -46.26 38.42
C TRP A 1026 -28.69 -46.45 37.96
N ILE A 1027 -29.29 -45.43 37.35
CA ILE A 1027 -30.67 -45.48 36.83
C ILE A 1027 -30.81 -46.59 35.79
N LYS A 1028 -29.88 -46.67 34.84
CA LYS A 1028 -29.82 -47.74 33.84
C LYS A 1028 -29.78 -49.11 34.52
N CYS A 1029 -28.89 -49.32 35.50
CA CYS A 1029 -28.81 -50.57 36.25
C CYS A 1029 -30.10 -50.93 37.01
N VAL A 1030 -30.93 -49.96 37.41
CA VAL A 1030 -32.22 -50.20 38.08
C VAL A 1030 -33.31 -50.54 37.06
N LEU A 1031 -33.36 -49.81 35.95
CA LEU A 1031 -34.35 -50.01 34.89
C LEU A 1031 -34.09 -51.28 34.07
N ASP A 1032 -32.83 -51.73 33.97
CA ASP A 1032 -32.42 -52.96 33.28
C ASP A 1032 -32.60 -54.24 34.10
N ARG A 1033 -33.04 -54.19 35.38
CA ARG A 1033 -33.26 -55.40 36.19
C ARG A 1033 -34.45 -56.20 35.66
N THR A 1034 -34.20 -57.04 34.66
CA THR A 1034 -35.06 -58.15 34.26
C THR A 1034 -34.66 -59.39 35.07
N GLU A 1035 -35.61 -59.92 35.85
CA GLU A 1035 -35.72 -61.32 36.28
C GLU A 1035 -34.42 -62.02 36.72
N ASP A 1036 -34.02 -61.93 38.00
CA ASP A 1036 -33.07 -62.90 38.59
C ASP A 1036 -33.10 -62.96 40.14
N GLY A 1037 -34.23 -62.61 40.79
CA GLY A 1037 -34.38 -62.77 42.24
C GLY A 1037 -35.84 -62.71 42.69
N ASP A 1038 -36.20 -63.52 43.69
CA ASP A 1038 -37.54 -63.84 44.21
C ASP A 1038 -38.38 -62.66 44.80
N ASP A 1039 -38.08 -61.41 44.44
CA ASP A 1039 -38.93 -60.25 44.75
C ASP A 1039 -39.66 -59.80 43.48
N GLU A 1040 -41.01 -59.85 43.48
CA GLU A 1040 -41.86 -59.33 42.39
C GLU A 1040 -41.40 -57.91 41.99
N PRO A 1041 -40.96 -57.67 40.74
CA PRO A 1041 -40.68 -56.32 40.28
C PRO A 1041 -42.01 -55.52 40.22
N PRO A 1042 -42.00 -54.22 40.57
CA PRO A 1042 -43.19 -53.38 40.39
C PRO A 1042 -43.59 -53.39 38.91
N ALA A 1043 -44.89 -53.55 38.65
CA ALA A 1043 -45.46 -53.51 37.31
C ALA A 1043 -45.17 -52.14 36.65
N SER A 1044 -44.13 -52.09 35.83
CA SER A 1044 -43.58 -50.91 35.12
C SER A 1044 -43.04 -49.77 36.01
N PHE A 1045 -41.76 -49.44 35.82
CA PHE A 1045 -41.24 -48.15 36.32
C PHE A 1045 -41.85 -47.01 35.50
N PRO A 1046 -42.30 -45.92 36.13
CA PRO A 1046 -42.86 -44.77 35.42
C PRO A 1046 -41.77 -43.89 34.74
N ALA A 1047 -40.49 -44.26 34.85
CA ALA A 1047 -39.34 -43.47 34.42
C ALA A 1047 -38.66 -44.07 33.18
N THR A 1048 -38.25 -43.20 32.26
CA THR A 1048 -37.46 -43.54 31.07
C THR A 1048 -36.20 -42.69 31.05
N LEU A 1049 -35.04 -43.34 30.88
CA LEU A 1049 -33.75 -42.70 30.66
C LEU A 1049 -33.52 -42.51 29.17
N HIS A 1050 -33.12 -41.31 28.75
CA HIS A 1050 -32.86 -40.92 27.37
C HIS A 1050 -31.41 -40.45 27.21
N ALA A 1051 -30.75 -40.88 26.15
CA ALA A 1051 -29.51 -40.24 25.69
C ALA A 1051 -29.85 -38.95 24.92
N TYR A 1052 -29.06 -37.91 25.14
CA TYR A 1052 -29.23 -36.61 24.50
C TYR A 1052 -27.88 -35.95 24.27
N LEU A 1053 -27.70 -35.28 23.13
CA LEU A 1053 -26.65 -34.28 22.95
C LEU A 1053 -27.24 -33.05 22.25
N PRO A 1054 -26.85 -31.84 22.64
CA PRO A 1054 -27.28 -30.62 21.97
C PRO A 1054 -26.73 -30.57 20.55
N ARG A 1055 -27.55 -30.06 19.61
CA ARG A 1055 -27.13 -29.87 18.22
C ARG A 1055 -26.24 -28.62 18.08
N SER A 1056 -24.95 -28.80 18.30
CA SER A 1056 -23.92 -27.76 18.18
C SER A 1056 -23.34 -27.59 16.77
N SER A 1057 -23.70 -28.47 15.82
CA SER A 1057 -23.31 -28.38 14.40
C SER A 1057 -24.45 -28.85 13.49
N LEU A 1058 -24.62 -28.19 12.34
CA LEU A 1058 -25.60 -28.60 11.32
C LEU A 1058 -25.31 -30.00 10.75
N ALA A 1059 -24.05 -30.44 10.80
CA ALA A 1059 -23.63 -31.76 10.34
C ALA A 1059 -24.18 -32.91 11.20
N PHE A 1060 -24.56 -32.63 12.46
CA PHE A 1060 -25.16 -33.63 13.36
C PHE A 1060 -26.68 -33.71 13.19
N CYS A 1061 -27.23 -34.92 13.33
CA CYS A 1061 -28.67 -35.14 13.42
C CYS A 1061 -29.23 -34.53 14.72
N SER A 1062 -30.46 -34.03 14.67
CA SER A 1062 -31.15 -33.57 15.88
C SER A 1062 -31.56 -34.78 16.75
N MET A 1063 -31.37 -34.65 18.07
CA MET A 1063 -31.86 -35.59 19.10
C MET A 1063 -33.00 -34.99 19.92
N ASP A 1064 -33.68 -33.97 19.37
CA ASP A 1064 -34.77 -33.25 20.05
C ASP A 1064 -36.00 -34.14 20.30
N ASP A 1065 -36.13 -35.25 19.56
CA ASP A 1065 -37.21 -36.22 19.76
C ASP A 1065 -37.02 -37.12 21.00
N LEU A 1066 -35.82 -37.15 21.59
CA LEU A 1066 -35.44 -37.99 22.74
C LEU A 1066 -35.69 -39.50 22.55
N THR A 1067 -35.72 -40.00 21.32
CA THR A 1067 -36.01 -41.42 21.01
C THR A 1067 -34.78 -42.22 20.56
N THR A 1068 -33.62 -41.56 20.37
CA THR A 1068 -32.42 -42.18 19.78
C THR A 1068 -31.88 -43.37 20.60
N TYR A 1069 -31.86 -43.25 21.92
CA TYR A 1069 -31.52 -44.34 22.84
C TYR A 1069 -32.28 -44.13 24.15
N THR A 1070 -33.13 -45.10 24.50
CA THR A 1070 -34.00 -45.04 25.67
C THR A 1070 -33.95 -46.32 26.49
N VAL A 1071 -34.04 -46.21 27.81
CA VAL A 1071 -34.11 -47.35 28.73
C VAL A 1071 -35.22 -47.10 29.75
N PRO A 1072 -36.30 -47.89 29.78
CA PRO A 1072 -36.71 -48.88 28.78
C PRO A 1072 -37.12 -48.22 27.44
N ASP A 1073 -37.33 -49.01 26.38
CA ASP A 1073 -37.76 -48.50 25.07
C ASP A 1073 -39.10 -47.76 25.15
N VAL A 1074 -39.18 -46.58 24.52
CA VAL A 1074 -40.41 -45.79 24.46
C VAL A 1074 -41.44 -46.40 23.48
N PRO A 1075 -42.75 -46.35 23.78
CA PRO A 1075 -43.79 -46.86 22.89
C PRO A 1075 -43.85 -46.14 21.53
N ALA A 1076 -44.33 -46.85 20.50
CA ALA A 1076 -44.57 -46.25 19.18
C ALA A 1076 -45.59 -45.10 19.26
N GLY A 1077 -45.19 -43.89 18.85
CA GLY A 1077 -46.00 -42.67 18.93
C GLY A 1077 -45.76 -41.81 20.18
N TRP A 1078 -44.83 -42.19 21.06
CA TRP A 1078 -44.37 -41.34 22.15
C TRP A 1078 -43.75 -40.04 21.61
N THR A 1079 -44.05 -38.91 22.24
CA THR A 1079 -43.48 -37.60 21.88
C THR A 1079 -43.12 -36.82 23.13
N ALA A 1080 -41.93 -36.22 23.14
CA ALA A 1080 -41.51 -35.34 24.22
C ALA A 1080 -42.29 -34.00 24.18
N PRO A 1081 -42.67 -33.42 25.33
CA PRO A 1081 -43.28 -32.09 25.38
C PRO A 1081 -42.33 -31.04 24.82
N ARG A 1082 -42.79 -30.30 23.81
CA ARG A 1082 -41.92 -29.38 23.06
C ARG A 1082 -41.40 -28.22 23.90
N GLU A 1083 -42.17 -27.76 24.88
CA GLU A 1083 -41.76 -26.71 25.81
C GLU A 1083 -40.58 -27.16 26.70
N LEU A 1084 -40.58 -28.42 27.13
CA LEU A 1084 -39.48 -28.99 27.94
C LEU A 1084 -38.24 -29.26 27.07
N VAL A 1085 -38.42 -29.75 25.85
CA VAL A 1085 -37.32 -29.92 24.88
C VAL A 1085 -36.67 -28.57 24.54
N MET A 1086 -37.47 -27.52 24.34
CA MET A 1086 -36.94 -26.17 24.12
C MET A 1086 -36.13 -25.66 25.32
N GLN A 1087 -36.63 -25.82 26.56
CA GLN A 1087 -35.89 -25.46 27.77
C GLN A 1087 -34.59 -26.28 27.89
N LEU A 1088 -34.64 -27.58 27.58
CA LEU A 1088 -33.49 -28.48 27.57
C LEU A 1088 -32.44 -28.02 26.56
N ASN A 1089 -32.86 -27.73 25.32
CA ASN A 1089 -31.98 -27.28 24.25
C ASN A 1089 -31.32 -25.95 24.59
N LEU A 1090 -32.08 -25.00 25.14
CA LEU A 1090 -31.55 -23.71 25.57
C LEU A 1090 -30.52 -23.87 26.71
N PHE A 1091 -30.84 -24.69 27.72
CA PHE A 1091 -29.94 -24.95 28.84
C PHE A 1091 -28.68 -25.74 28.43
N ALA A 1092 -28.81 -26.69 27.51
CA ALA A 1092 -27.70 -27.50 27.02
C ALA A 1092 -26.79 -26.77 26.02
N GLY A 1093 -27.12 -25.53 25.63
CA GLY A 1093 -26.32 -24.73 24.70
C GLY A 1093 -26.47 -25.15 23.23
N GLN A 1094 -27.65 -25.64 22.83
CA GLN A 1094 -27.92 -25.99 21.43
C GLN A 1094 -27.94 -24.73 20.55
N LEU A 1095 -27.22 -24.78 19.43
CA LEU A 1095 -27.06 -23.66 18.50
C LEU A 1095 -27.99 -23.76 17.29
N TYR A 1096 -28.26 -24.99 16.81
CA TYR A 1096 -29.05 -25.20 15.60
C TYR A 1096 -30.39 -25.87 15.90
N LEU A 1097 -31.45 -25.35 15.27
CA LEU A 1097 -32.82 -25.82 15.44
C LEU A 1097 -33.23 -26.76 14.29
N PRO A 1098 -34.13 -27.73 14.53
CA PRO A 1098 -34.51 -28.73 13.53
C PRO A 1098 -35.45 -28.18 12.46
N SER A 1099 -36.17 -27.09 12.74
CA SER A 1099 -37.10 -26.46 11.81
C SER A 1099 -37.34 -24.98 12.13
N TYR A 1100 -37.81 -24.22 11.13
CA TYR A 1100 -38.25 -22.84 11.32
C TYR A 1100 -39.40 -22.71 12.33
N GLY A 1101 -40.27 -23.73 12.45
CA GLY A 1101 -41.34 -23.74 13.46
C GLY A 1101 -40.81 -23.72 14.90
N GLU A 1102 -39.72 -24.42 15.17
CA GLU A 1102 -39.06 -24.39 16.49
C GLU A 1102 -38.28 -23.09 16.71
N TYR A 1103 -37.72 -22.48 15.65
CA TYR A 1103 -37.17 -21.12 15.70
C TYR A 1103 -38.22 -20.10 16.14
N VAL A 1104 -39.39 -20.09 15.49
CA VAL A 1104 -40.48 -19.17 15.87
C VAL A 1104 -40.92 -19.39 17.33
N ARG A 1105 -40.96 -20.65 17.80
CA ARG A 1105 -41.31 -20.95 19.19
C ARG A 1105 -40.25 -20.41 20.16
N LEU A 1106 -38.96 -20.63 19.88
CA LEU A 1106 -37.88 -20.11 20.70
C LEU A 1106 -37.89 -18.57 20.74
N CYS A 1107 -38.11 -17.91 19.60
CA CYS A 1107 -38.22 -16.46 19.55
C CYS A 1107 -39.38 -15.97 20.43
N ARG A 1108 -40.57 -16.59 20.33
CA ARG A 1108 -41.71 -16.25 21.20
C ARG A 1108 -41.39 -16.46 22.68
N TYR A 1109 -40.67 -17.52 23.01
CA TYR A 1109 -40.25 -17.81 24.38
C TYR A 1109 -39.28 -16.76 24.93
N LEU A 1110 -38.34 -16.30 24.11
CA LEU A 1110 -37.36 -15.27 24.48
C LEU A 1110 -37.87 -13.83 24.32
N GLY A 1111 -39.06 -13.63 23.75
CA GLY A 1111 -39.59 -12.30 23.44
C GLY A 1111 -38.93 -11.62 22.24
N LEU A 1112 -38.39 -12.40 21.30
CA LEU A 1112 -37.72 -11.95 20.08
C LEU A 1112 -38.67 -11.93 18.87
N ALA A 1113 -38.46 -10.96 17.98
CA ALA A 1113 -39.12 -10.91 16.68
C ALA A 1113 -38.55 -12.01 15.76
N TYR A 1114 -39.43 -12.68 15.03
CA TYR A 1114 -39.07 -13.75 14.08
C TYR A 1114 -39.47 -13.41 12.62
N ALA A 1115 -40.06 -12.23 12.42
CA ALA A 1115 -40.49 -11.70 11.14
C ALA A 1115 -39.93 -10.28 10.94
N GLU A 1116 -39.80 -9.87 9.69
CA GLU A 1116 -39.33 -8.54 9.32
C GLU A 1116 -40.28 -7.46 9.87
N ASN A 1117 -39.72 -6.46 10.56
CA ASN A 1117 -40.51 -5.40 11.15
C ASN A 1117 -41.02 -4.47 10.05
N ALA A 1118 -42.30 -4.57 9.69
CA ALA A 1118 -42.95 -3.73 8.69
C ALA A 1118 -43.27 -2.30 9.18
N GLY A 1119 -42.53 -1.81 10.19
CA GLY A 1119 -42.71 -0.48 10.79
C GLY A 1119 -43.67 -0.43 11.98
N GLU A 1120 -43.91 -1.54 12.67
CA GLU A 1120 -44.71 -1.55 13.90
C GLU A 1120 -43.85 -1.09 15.10
N GLU A 1121 -44.34 -0.11 15.88
CA GLU A 1121 -43.68 0.43 17.09
C GLU A 1121 -43.46 -0.59 18.22
N ALA A 1122 -43.92 -1.84 18.02
CA ALA A 1122 -43.88 -2.90 19.01
C ALA A 1122 -42.56 -3.69 19.06
N VAL A 1123 -41.61 -3.50 18.13
CA VAL A 1123 -40.31 -4.21 18.14
C VAL A 1123 -39.16 -3.23 18.30
N ALA A 1124 -38.38 -3.40 19.36
CA ALA A 1124 -37.19 -2.60 19.64
C ALA A 1124 -36.06 -2.92 18.65
N MET A 1125 -35.08 -2.00 18.55
CA MET A 1125 -33.97 -2.10 17.59
C MET A 1125 -33.03 -3.30 17.83
N ASP A 1126 -33.05 -3.87 19.04
CA ASP A 1126 -32.33 -5.09 19.42
C ASP A 1126 -33.12 -6.38 19.06
N GLY A 1127 -34.28 -6.25 18.42
CA GLY A 1127 -35.12 -7.36 17.97
C GLY A 1127 -36.10 -7.88 19.03
N PHE A 1128 -36.15 -7.29 20.23
CA PHE A 1128 -37.13 -7.69 21.26
C PHE A 1128 -38.51 -7.03 21.05
N VAL A 1129 -39.58 -7.76 21.36
CA VAL A 1129 -40.97 -7.29 21.18
C VAL A 1129 -41.49 -6.66 22.49
N GLY A 1130 -41.86 -5.37 22.46
CA GLY A 1130 -42.46 -4.58 23.54
C GLY A 1130 -41.89 -3.16 23.69
N GLY A 1131 -42.74 -2.19 24.03
CA GLY A 1131 -42.34 -0.79 24.26
C GLY A 1131 -41.46 -0.63 25.51
N GLY A 1132 -40.16 -0.52 25.28
CA GLY A 1132 -39.13 -0.42 26.31
C GLY A 1132 -38.33 -1.71 26.41
N GLY A 1133 -37.20 -1.77 25.71
CA GLY A 1133 -36.15 -2.74 26.00
C GLY A 1133 -35.95 -2.79 27.51
N MET A 1134 -36.04 -4.00 28.08
CA MET A 1134 -36.06 -4.25 29.53
C MET A 1134 -37.41 -4.00 30.24
N ARG A 1135 -38.46 -4.77 29.92
CA ARG A 1135 -39.55 -5.10 30.87
C ARG A 1135 -40.38 -6.32 30.46
N SER A 1136 -39.74 -7.49 30.35
CA SER A 1136 -40.37 -8.80 30.50
C SER A 1136 -39.26 -9.87 30.51
N ALA A 1137 -38.50 -9.92 31.61
CA ALA A 1137 -37.63 -11.06 31.87
C ALA A 1137 -38.49 -12.21 32.40
N VAL A 1138 -39.19 -12.89 31.48
CA VAL A 1138 -40.14 -14.00 31.71
C VAL A 1138 -41.37 -13.64 32.53
#